data_AF-A0A7K0JDA8-F1
#
_entry.id   AF-A0A7K0JDA8-F1
#
_cell.length_a   1.000
_cell.length_b   1.000
_cell.length_c   1.000
_cell.angle_alpha   90.00
_cell.angle_beta   90.00
_cell.angle_gamma   90.00
#
_symmetry.space_group_name_H-M   'P 1'
#
loop_
_entity.id
_entity.type
_entity.pdbx_description
1 polymer ?
#
loop_
_entity_poly.entity_id
_entity_poly.type
_entity_poly.pdbx_seq_one_letter_code
_entity_poly.pdbx_strand_id
1 'polypeptide(L)'
;MSSSIENIEKVLGAKRFGDRSVQIDWILTDSRSLCFPEETLFFALKTKRNDGHKYLPELYERGVRNFVVGELPADMKSFQDANFLQLANPLKGLQKLAEKHREQFQIPVIGITGSNGKTIVKEWLYQLLSPDRVVTRSPRSYNSQIGVPLSVWLMNERTELAIFEAGISEMGEMEALQTIIKPTVGILTNIGGAHQENFFSLQDKCMEKLTLFKDCDVIIYDGDNELISSCVAKSLFTSREIAWSKKDNERPLFIESIQKGEHATTIKYRYLGMPNEFSIPFIDDASIENSLHCLAVALYMMVSPEQITERMARLEQIAMRLEVKEGKNDCVLINDSYNSDLASLDIALDFMSRRSDDKGKKRTLILSDMLETGQSSKLLYRQVAELVHSRGVEKIIGVGEEIRTAAARFEIEKYFFRTTEELLESDLLAGLRNEVILVKGSRAFHFDRISDRLELKVHETILEINLNALVDNLNYYRSKLKPETKMVCMVKASAYGAGSYEIAKTLQDHRVDYLAVAVADEGSDLRKAGITCSIMIMNPELTAFKTMFDYKLEPEVYSFHLLNELIKAAEKEGVTNFPIHIKLDTGMHRLGFAPEEIPELIDRLKKQTAVIPRSVFSHLVGSDGAQFDSFTRRQIEMFEAASECLQGAFQHKILRHICNTAGIERYPGAQFDMVRLGIGLYGIDPFTNQIIHNVSTLKTTILQIHEVPKEETVGYSRKGHLERDSRIAAIPIGYADGLNRRLGNGHAYCLVNGQKAPYVGNICMDVCMIDVTDIDCKEGDKAIIFGDDLPVTVLSEILETIPYEILTSVSNRVKRVYYQN
;
A
#
# COMPACT_ATOMS: atom_id res chain seq x y z
N MET A 1 8.30 20.52 -13.73
CA MET A 1 8.16 21.72 -14.58
C MET A 1 6.80 21.67 -15.25
N SER A 2 6.00 22.72 -15.07
CA SER A 2 4.69 22.85 -15.72
C SER A 2 4.84 23.16 -17.21
N SER A 3 4.05 22.53 -18.06
CA SER A 3 4.02 22.83 -19.50
C SER A 3 2.60 23.14 -19.97
N SER A 4 2.43 24.21 -20.74
CA SER A 4 1.13 24.48 -21.34
C SER A 4 0.77 23.41 -22.36
N ILE A 5 -0.52 23.12 -22.47
CA ILE A 5 -1.00 22.11 -23.42
C ILE A 5 -0.67 22.44 -24.88
N GLU A 6 -0.57 23.72 -25.24
CA GLU A 6 -0.14 24.21 -26.57
C GLU A 6 1.33 23.87 -26.84
N ASN A 7 2.20 24.00 -25.82
CA ASN A 7 3.60 23.62 -25.97
C ASN A 7 3.74 22.11 -26.16
N ILE A 8 2.98 21.32 -25.39
CA ILE A 8 2.93 19.86 -25.54
C ILE A 8 2.43 19.46 -26.93
N GLU A 9 1.36 20.10 -27.43
CA GLU A 9 0.87 19.89 -28.79
C GLU A 9 1.98 20.08 -29.84
N LYS A 10 2.73 21.18 -29.73
CA LYS A 10 3.84 21.51 -30.64
C LYS A 10 4.98 20.49 -30.55
N VAL A 11 5.37 20.09 -29.34
CA VAL A 11 6.42 19.06 -29.12
C VAL A 11 6.01 17.73 -29.73
N LEU A 12 4.77 17.32 -29.49
CA LEU A 12 4.24 16.06 -30.00
C LEU A 12 4.01 16.09 -31.51
N GLY A 13 3.76 17.27 -32.09
CA GLY A 13 3.22 17.39 -33.44
C GLY A 13 1.80 16.81 -33.53
N ALA A 14 1.05 16.90 -32.43
CA ALA A 14 -0.29 16.37 -32.32
C ALA A 14 -1.30 17.33 -32.97
N LYS A 15 -2.42 16.79 -33.44
CA LYS A 15 -3.56 17.62 -33.81
C LYS A 15 -4.45 17.79 -32.57
N ARG A 16 -4.59 19.02 -32.08
CA ARG A 16 -5.44 19.32 -30.92
C ARG A 16 -6.90 19.52 -31.32
N PHE A 17 -7.79 18.98 -30.50
CA PHE A 17 -9.24 19.21 -30.51
C PHE A 17 -9.66 19.68 -29.11
N GLY A 18 -10.39 20.80 -29.04
CA GLY A 18 -10.66 21.54 -27.80
C GLY A 18 -9.82 22.82 -27.68
N ASP A 19 -10.32 23.81 -26.94
CA ASP A 19 -9.78 25.17 -26.85
C ASP A 19 -9.35 25.60 -25.44
N ARG A 20 -9.52 24.71 -24.45
CA ARG A 20 -9.23 25.01 -23.04
C ARG A 20 -7.74 25.09 -22.79
N SER A 21 -7.21 26.30 -22.56
CA SER A 21 -5.82 26.45 -22.12
C SER A 21 -5.66 25.97 -20.68
N VAL A 22 -4.63 25.17 -20.43
CA VAL A 22 -4.34 24.59 -19.11
C VAL A 22 -2.85 24.28 -18.99
N GLN A 23 -2.37 24.35 -17.76
CA GLN A 23 -1.03 23.90 -17.40
C GLN A 23 -1.06 22.41 -17.06
N ILE A 24 -0.13 21.65 -17.63
CA ILE A 24 0.02 20.23 -17.39
C ILE A 24 1.24 20.02 -16.51
N ASP A 25 0.99 19.46 -15.33
CA ASP A 25 2.02 19.10 -14.36
C ASP A 25 2.20 17.57 -14.27
N TRP A 26 1.17 16.81 -14.63
CA TRP A 26 1.14 15.35 -14.44
C TRP A 26 0.92 14.61 -15.74
N ILE A 27 1.76 13.60 -15.98
CA ILE A 27 1.53 12.61 -17.03
C ILE A 27 0.98 11.33 -16.38
N LEU A 28 -0.11 10.82 -16.95
CA LEU A 28 -0.75 9.60 -16.45
C LEU A 28 -0.95 8.58 -17.58
N THR A 29 -0.62 7.31 -17.33
CA THR A 29 -0.87 6.19 -18.26
C THR A 29 -1.75 5.11 -17.65
N ASP A 30 -1.99 5.14 -16.34
CA ASP A 30 -2.83 4.19 -15.60
C ASP A 30 -3.92 4.96 -14.86
N SER A 31 -5.18 4.73 -15.21
CA SER A 31 -6.32 5.45 -14.64
C SER A 31 -6.43 5.30 -13.12
N ARG A 32 -5.86 4.24 -12.55
CA ARG A 32 -5.87 3.95 -11.10
C ARG A 32 -4.83 4.77 -10.32
N SER A 33 -3.95 5.50 -11.00
CA SER A 33 -2.88 6.30 -10.37
C SER A 33 -3.17 7.81 -10.38
N LEU A 34 -4.42 8.19 -10.65
CA LEU A 34 -4.85 9.58 -10.73
C LEU A 34 -4.85 10.26 -9.35
N CYS A 35 -4.05 11.32 -9.20
CA CYS A 35 -3.98 12.14 -7.98
C CYS A 35 -4.50 13.58 -8.19
N PHE A 36 -4.16 14.21 -9.33
CA PHE A 36 -4.45 15.61 -9.64
C PHE A 36 -5.20 15.74 -10.98
N PRO A 37 -6.51 15.50 -11.02
CA PRO A 37 -7.25 15.38 -12.28
C PRO A 37 -7.16 16.60 -13.20
N GLU A 38 -7.23 17.80 -12.63
CA GLU A 38 -7.29 19.07 -13.35
C GLU A 38 -5.99 19.40 -14.11
N GLU A 39 -4.85 18.96 -13.58
CA GLU A 39 -3.49 19.22 -14.08
C GLU A 39 -2.89 18.00 -14.82
N THR A 40 -3.70 16.95 -15.02
CA THR A 40 -3.26 15.68 -15.62
C THR A 40 -3.47 15.65 -17.12
N LEU A 41 -2.45 15.17 -17.85
CA LEU A 41 -2.51 14.70 -19.23
C LEU A 41 -2.46 13.18 -19.27
N PHE A 42 -3.57 12.55 -19.65
CA PHE A 42 -3.68 11.09 -19.73
C PHE A 42 -3.32 10.57 -21.12
N PHE A 43 -2.37 9.64 -21.21
CA PHE A 43 -2.01 8.94 -22.44
C PHE A 43 -2.81 7.64 -22.57
N ALA A 44 -3.72 7.59 -23.53
CA ALA A 44 -4.50 6.40 -23.85
C ALA A 44 -3.65 5.38 -24.66
N LEU A 45 -2.87 4.57 -23.93
CA LEU A 45 -1.99 3.57 -24.54
C LEU A 45 -2.74 2.26 -24.84
N LYS A 46 -2.43 1.64 -25.98
CA LYS A 46 -2.94 0.31 -26.36
C LYS A 46 -1.86 -0.74 -26.13
N THR A 47 -2.20 -1.82 -25.45
CA THR A 47 -1.30 -2.94 -25.10
C THR A 47 -1.90 -4.26 -25.60
N LYS A 48 -1.12 -5.35 -25.59
CA LYS A 48 -1.61 -6.70 -25.96
C LYS A 48 -2.83 -7.15 -25.10
N ARG A 49 -2.95 -6.66 -23.86
CA ARG A 49 -3.99 -7.08 -22.89
C ARG A 49 -5.10 -6.05 -22.68
N ASN A 50 -4.90 -4.79 -23.06
CA ASN A 50 -5.84 -3.72 -22.71
C ASN A 50 -5.73 -2.47 -23.60
N ASP A 51 -6.74 -1.62 -23.55
CA ASP A 51 -6.82 -0.37 -24.32
C ASP A 51 -7.18 0.81 -23.41
N GLY A 52 -6.27 1.78 -23.32
CA GLY A 52 -6.42 3.00 -22.51
C GLY A 52 -7.63 3.85 -22.88
N HIS A 53 -8.12 3.76 -24.13
CA HIS A 53 -9.27 4.54 -24.59
C HIS A 53 -10.57 4.17 -23.83
N LYS A 54 -10.65 2.95 -23.27
CA LYS A 54 -11.80 2.49 -22.48
C LYS A 54 -12.00 3.29 -21.19
N TYR A 55 -10.95 3.93 -20.68
CA TYR A 55 -10.96 4.65 -19.41
C TYR A 55 -11.20 6.14 -19.56
N LEU A 56 -11.32 6.65 -20.79
CA LEU A 56 -11.55 8.08 -21.03
C LEU A 56 -12.84 8.59 -20.35
N PRO A 57 -13.99 7.90 -20.43
CA PRO A 57 -15.21 8.37 -19.75
C PRO A 57 -15.04 8.43 -18.23
N GLU A 58 -14.50 7.37 -17.61
CA GLU A 58 -14.27 7.30 -16.17
C GLU A 58 -13.31 8.41 -15.70
N LEU A 59 -12.19 8.61 -16.41
CA LEU A 59 -11.23 9.66 -16.07
C LEU A 59 -11.80 11.06 -16.25
N TYR A 60 -12.64 11.25 -17.27
CA TYR A 60 -13.35 12.50 -17.47
C TYR A 60 -14.35 12.76 -16.33
N GLU A 61 -15.12 11.76 -15.90
CA GLU A 61 -15.98 11.87 -14.71
C GLU A 61 -15.18 12.20 -13.44
N ARG A 62 -13.97 11.65 -13.32
CA ARG A 62 -13.04 11.91 -12.21
C ARG A 62 -12.29 13.24 -12.31
N GLY A 63 -12.61 14.09 -13.30
CA GLY A 63 -12.09 15.46 -13.41
C GLY A 63 -10.93 15.65 -14.39
N VAL A 64 -10.45 14.59 -15.06
CA VAL A 64 -9.41 14.73 -16.09
C VAL A 64 -9.98 15.41 -17.33
N ARG A 65 -9.24 16.36 -17.89
CA ARG A 65 -9.67 17.11 -19.07
C ARG A 65 -8.72 17.05 -20.24
N ASN A 66 -7.54 16.44 -20.10
CA ASN A 66 -6.53 16.45 -21.15
C ASN A 66 -6.13 15.02 -21.49
N PHE A 67 -6.24 14.65 -22.77
CA PHE A 67 -6.05 13.29 -23.23
C PHE A 67 -5.17 13.24 -24.48
N VAL A 68 -4.19 12.34 -24.51
CA VAL A 68 -3.45 11.96 -25.73
C VAL A 68 -4.02 10.66 -26.23
N VAL A 69 -4.53 10.66 -27.46
CA VAL A 69 -5.29 9.52 -28.01
C VAL A 69 -4.78 9.12 -29.39
N GLY A 70 -4.91 7.83 -29.70
CA GLY A 70 -4.65 7.28 -31.02
C GLY A 70 -5.76 7.66 -32.00
N GLU A 71 -6.98 7.52 -31.51
CA GLU A 71 -8.21 7.79 -32.23
C GLU A 71 -9.11 8.66 -31.35
N LEU A 72 -9.84 9.58 -31.96
CA LEU A 72 -10.80 10.41 -31.22
C LEU A 72 -11.96 9.53 -30.71
N PRO A 73 -12.51 9.82 -29.51
CA PRO A 73 -13.71 9.14 -29.04
C PRO A 73 -14.86 9.31 -30.02
N ALA A 74 -15.63 8.23 -30.26
CA ALA A 74 -16.79 8.28 -31.16
C ALA A 74 -17.84 9.32 -30.71
N ASP A 75 -18.00 9.50 -29.40
CA ASP A 75 -18.90 10.48 -28.80
C ASP A 75 -18.13 11.64 -28.17
N MET A 76 -17.48 12.45 -28.99
CA MET A 76 -16.80 13.67 -28.54
C MET A 76 -17.73 14.67 -27.84
N LYS A 77 -19.05 14.62 -28.11
CA LYS A 77 -20.02 15.55 -27.50
C LYS A 77 -20.20 15.33 -26.00
N SER A 78 -19.86 14.13 -25.51
CA SER A 78 -19.86 13.82 -24.08
C SER A 78 -18.64 14.36 -23.33
N PHE A 79 -17.68 14.98 -24.03
CA PHE A 79 -16.44 15.54 -23.46
C PHE A 79 -16.34 17.05 -23.74
N GLN A 80 -17.34 17.83 -23.30
CA GLN A 80 -17.56 19.21 -23.76
C GLN A 80 -16.44 20.20 -23.44
N ASP A 81 -15.60 19.92 -22.44
CA ASP A 81 -14.52 20.80 -21.96
C ASP A 81 -13.14 20.09 -21.92
N ALA A 82 -12.99 19.03 -22.71
CA ALA A 82 -11.75 18.28 -22.81
C ALA A 82 -10.86 18.73 -23.99
N ASN A 83 -9.55 18.61 -23.80
CA ASN A 83 -8.56 18.66 -24.87
C ASN A 83 -8.17 17.23 -25.28
N PHE A 84 -8.24 16.94 -26.58
CA PHE A 84 -7.69 15.73 -27.18
C PHE A 84 -6.51 16.08 -28.08
N LEU A 85 -5.33 15.53 -27.76
CA LEU A 85 -4.15 15.56 -28.60
C LEU A 85 -4.09 14.25 -29.40
N GLN A 86 -4.48 14.31 -30.67
CA GLN A 86 -4.52 13.13 -31.53
C GLN A 86 -3.14 12.86 -32.16
N LEU A 87 -2.66 11.62 -32.01
CA LEU A 87 -1.40 11.11 -32.59
C LEU A 87 -1.61 9.73 -33.20
N ALA A 88 -0.87 9.38 -34.25
CA ALA A 88 -0.92 8.03 -34.81
C ALA A 88 -0.47 6.95 -33.81
N ASN A 89 0.45 7.28 -32.91
CA ASN A 89 0.95 6.37 -31.87
C ASN A 89 1.20 7.14 -30.56
N PRO A 90 0.27 7.05 -29.58
CA PRO A 90 0.41 7.70 -28.28
C PRO A 90 1.67 7.29 -27.50
N LEU A 91 2.15 6.05 -27.64
CA LEU A 91 3.38 5.60 -26.98
C LEU A 91 4.60 6.34 -27.52
N LYS A 92 4.71 6.48 -28.85
CA LYS A 92 5.78 7.30 -29.46
C LYS A 92 5.66 8.77 -29.05
N GLY A 93 4.44 9.27 -28.87
CA GLY A 93 4.19 10.59 -28.29
C GLY A 93 4.78 10.74 -26.89
N LEU A 94 4.47 9.79 -26.00
CA LEU A 94 5.00 9.77 -24.63
C LEU A 94 6.54 9.73 -24.62
N GLN A 95 7.13 8.86 -25.44
CA GLN A 95 8.59 8.74 -25.59
C GLN A 95 9.23 10.04 -26.08
N LYS A 96 8.67 10.68 -27.11
CA LYS A 96 9.15 11.96 -27.65
C LYS A 96 9.04 13.10 -26.62
N LEU A 97 7.96 13.12 -25.85
CA LEU A 97 7.77 14.12 -24.80
C LEU A 97 8.83 13.97 -23.70
N ALA A 98 9.10 12.74 -23.27
CA ALA A 98 10.17 12.45 -22.31
C ALA A 98 11.56 12.76 -22.86
N GLU A 99 11.82 12.49 -24.14
CA GLU A 99 13.08 12.90 -24.81
C GLU A 99 13.28 14.42 -24.75
N LYS A 100 12.24 15.20 -25.09
CA LYS A 100 12.31 16.67 -25.02
C LYS A 100 12.44 17.21 -23.61
N HIS A 101 11.90 16.50 -22.63
CA HIS A 101 12.14 16.80 -21.23
C HIS A 101 13.62 16.55 -20.86
N ARG A 102 14.16 15.38 -21.22
CA ARG A 102 15.56 15.00 -20.97
C ARG A 102 16.57 16.00 -21.54
N GLU A 103 16.32 16.54 -22.73
CA GLU A 103 17.19 17.51 -23.42
C GLU A 103 17.45 18.78 -22.60
N GLN A 104 16.55 19.12 -21.68
CA GLN A 104 16.68 20.31 -20.82
C GLN A 104 17.73 20.15 -19.71
N PHE A 105 18.24 18.92 -19.51
CA PHE A 105 19.18 18.61 -18.43
C PHE A 105 20.56 18.26 -18.98
N GLN A 106 21.60 18.92 -18.47
CA GLN A 106 23.01 18.67 -18.79
C GLN A 106 23.74 18.14 -17.56
N ILE A 107 23.21 17.07 -16.97
CA ILE A 107 23.73 16.42 -15.77
C ILE A 107 24.19 14.99 -16.08
N PRO A 108 25.02 14.36 -15.22
CA PRO A 108 25.37 12.95 -15.36
C PRO A 108 24.13 12.04 -15.26
N VAL A 109 24.07 11.02 -16.11
CA VAL A 109 22.98 10.04 -16.14
C VAL A 109 23.55 8.62 -16.21
N ILE A 110 23.19 7.81 -15.23
CA ILE A 110 23.53 6.39 -15.15
C ILE A 110 22.41 5.58 -15.81
N GLY A 111 22.72 4.89 -16.90
CA GLY A 111 21.84 3.94 -17.58
C GLY A 111 22.21 2.51 -17.22
N ILE A 112 21.23 1.72 -16.74
CA ILE A 112 21.45 0.35 -16.26
C ILE A 112 20.65 -0.62 -17.13
N THR A 113 21.31 -1.62 -17.70
CA THR A 113 20.60 -2.74 -18.34
C THR A 113 21.26 -4.09 -18.01
N GLY A 114 20.54 -5.15 -18.35
CA GLY A 114 20.91 -6.53 -18.09
C GLY A 114 19.68 -7.43 -17.97
N SER A 115 19.90 -8.73 -17.83
CA SER A 115 18.83 -9.69 -17.57
C SER A 115 18.37 -9.59 -16.12
N ASN A 116 19.30 -9.65 -15.16
CA ASN A 116 19.03 -9.58 -13.72
C ASN A 116 19.82 -8.44 -13.05
N GLY A 117 19.53 -8.11 -11.79
CA GLY A 117 20.32 -7.15 -11.00
C GLY A 117 20.05 -5.66 -11.24
N LYS A 118 19.37 -5.28 -12.34
CA LYS A 118 19.07 -3.87 -12.70
C LYS A 118 18.53 -3.05 -11.52
N THR A 119 17.42 -3.49 -10.93
CA THR A 119 16.76 -2.77 -9.83
C THR A 119 17.64 -2.77 -8.57
N ILE A 120 18.34 -3.86 -8.24
CA ILE A 120 19.25 -3.90 -7.08
C ILE A 120 20.39 -2.88 -7.25
N VAL A 121 21.07 -2.91 -8.40
CA VAL A 121 22.16 -1.98 -8.70
C VAL A 121 21.66 -0.54 -8.70
N LYS A 122 20.50 -0.26 -9.30
CA LYS A 122 19.87 1.08 -9.25
C LYS A 122 19.63 1.56 -7.82
N GLU A 123 19.07 0.70 -6.97
CA GLU A 123 18.75 1.01 -5.58
C GLU A 123 19.99 1.21 -4.72
N TRP A 124 21.01 0.37 -4.89
CA TRP A 124 22.26 0.49 -4.15
C TRP A 124 23.09 1.70 -4.61
N LEU A 125 23.14 1.99 -5.91
CA LEU A 125 23.78 3.22 -6.39
C LEU A 125 23.14 4.47 -5.81
N TYR A 126 21.82 4.50 -5.67
CA TYR A 126 21.15 5.59 -4.98
C TYR A 126 21.56 5.67 -3.50
N GLN A 127 21.59 4.56 -2.75
CA GLN A 127 22.06 4.57 -1.36
C GLN A 127 23.51 5.07 -1.24
N LEU A 128 24.35 4.74 -2.22
CA LEU A 128 25.75 5.15 -2.25
C LEU A 128 25.94 6.62 -2.66
N LEU A 129 25.06 7.19 -3.50
CA LEU A 129 25.29 8.51 -4.13
C LEU A 129 24.35 9.62 -3.65
N SER A 130 23.18 9.29 -3.14
CA SER A 130 22.20 10.27 -2.60
C SER A 130 22.66 11.10 -1.40
N PRO A 131 23.63 10.68 -0.56
CA PRO A 131 24.09 11.53 0.54
C PRO A 131 24.77 12.83 0.07
N ASP A 132 25.33 12.86 -1.14
CA ASP A 132 26.09 14.01 -1.65
C ASP A 132 25.40 14.76 -2.79
N ARG A 133 24.30 14.20 -3.34
CA ARG A 133 23.66 14.72 -4.56
C ARG A 133 22.16 14.51 -4.53
N VAL A 134 21.41 15.40 -5.16
CA VAL A 134 19.98 15.20 -5.43
C VAL A 134 19.83 14.23 -6.61
N VAL A 135 19.42 12.99 -6.31
CA VAL A 135 19.31 11.90 -7.30
C VAL A 135 17.87 11.67 -7.73
N THR A 136 17.59 11.74 -9.03
CA THR A 136 16.33 11.23 -9.62
C THR A 136 16.56 9.83 -10.18
N ARG A 137 15.61 8.91 -10.01
CA ARG A 137 15.78 7.53 -10.49
C ARG A 137 14.46 6.87 -10.88
N SER A 138 14.55 5.72 -11.54
CA SER A 138 13.34 4.96 -11.92
C SER A 138 12.54 4.54 -10.67
N PRO A 139 11.22 4.82 -10.60
CA PRO A 139 10.36 4.27 -9.55
C PRO A 139 10.28 2.75 -9.69
N ARG A 140 10.40 2.01 -8.59
CA ARG A 140 10.26 0.54 -8.56
C ARG A 140 11.05 -0.13 -9.70
N SER A 141 10.39 -0.89 -10.59
CA SER A 141 11.00 -1.53 -11.77
C SER A 141 10.47 -0.93 -13.08
N TYR A 142 10.37 0.40 -13.16
CA TYR A 142 9.89 1.11 -14.36
C TYR A 142 10.98 1.17 -15.43
N ASN A 143 11.19 0.04 -16.11
CA ASN A 143 12.27 -0.15 -17.09
C ASN A 143 11.80 -0.45 -18.51
N SER A 144 10.48 -0.48 -18.76
CA SER A 144 9.91 -0.82 -20.07
C SER A 144 9.79 0.39 -21.01
N GLN A 145 9.30 0.15 -22.23
CA GLN A 145 8.94 1.17 -23.22
C GLN A 145 8.03 2.29 -22.69
N ILE A 146 7.22 1.98 -21.67
CA ILE A 146 6.33 2.93 -20.99
C ILE A 146 6.99 3.44 -19.71
N GLY A 147 7.64 2.55 -18.95
CA GLY A 147 8.23 2.86 -17.66
C GLY A 147 9.34 3.91 -17.75
N VAL A 148 10.26 3.78 -18.71
CA VAL A 148 11.40 4.69 -18.87
C VAL A 148 10.97 6.15 -19.14
N PRO A 149 10.05 6.46 -20.09
CA PRO A 149 9.53 7.81 -20.25
C PRO A 149 9.00 8.42 -18.95
N LEU A 150 8.24 7.64 -18.17
CA LEU A 150 7.68 8.10 -16.90
C LEU A 150 8.78 8.34 -15.87
N SER A 151 9.80 7.48 -15.81
CA SER A 151 10.97 7.65 -14.95
C SER A 151 11.73 8.95 -15.26
N VAL A 152 11.98 9.23 -16.53
CA VAL A 152 12.72 10.42 -16.98
C VAL A 152 11.91 11.70 -16.75
N TRP A 153 10.58 11.64 -16.86
CA TRP A 153 9.70 12.77 -16.58
C TRP A 153 9.83 13.32 -15.14
N LEU A 154 10.27 12.49 -14.19
CA LEU A 154 10.46 12.89 -12.79
C LEU A 154 11.62 13.87 -12.57
N MET A 155 12.50 14.04 -13.57
CA MET A 155 13.61 15.00 -13.49
C MET A 155 13.09 16.44 -13.38
N ASN A 156 13.78 17.26 -12.60
CA ASN A 156 13.45 18.66 -12.39
C ASN A 156 14.72 19.48 -12.16
N GLU A 157 14.59 20.79 -12.03
CA GLU A 157 15.68 21.75 -11.93
C GLU A 157 16.67 21.50 -10.78
N ARG A 158 16.29 20.68 -9.78
CA ARG A 158 17.17 20.29 -8.66
C ARG A 158 17.91 18.99 -8.89
N THR A 159 17.58 18.21 -9.92
CA THR A 159 18.24 16.92 -10.17
C THR A 159 19.71 17.16 -10.53
N GLU A 160 20.63 16.59 -9.76
CA GLU A 160 22.09 16.68 -9.96
C GLU A 160 22.69 15.40 -10.55
N LEU A 161 22.00 14.27 -10.38
CA LEU A 161 22.36 12.97 -10.95
C LEU A 161 21.07 12.19 -11.26
N ALA A 162 21.05 11.45 -12.37
CA ALA A 162 19.92 10.56 -12.65
C ALA A 162 20.34 9.09 -12.80
N ILE A 163 19.50 8.14 -12.35
CA ILE A 163 19.74 6.69 -12.41
C ILE A 163 18.53 5.97 -13.02
N PHE A 164 18.64 5.55 -14.27
CA PHE A 164 17.55 4.91 -14.99
C PHE A 164 17.87 3.47 -15.39
N GLU A 165 16.93 2.57 -15.15
CA GLU A 165 17.02 1.20 -15.64
C GLU A 165 16.23 1.01 -16.95
N ALA A 166 16.78 0.24 -17.87
CA ALA A 166 16.19 -0.07 -19.15
C ALA A 166 16.13 -1.60 -19.35
N GLY A 167 14.94 -2.08 -19.66
CA GLY A 167 14.62 -3.47 -19.98
C GLY A 167 14.10 -3.57 -21.40
N ILE A 168 14.43 -4.68 -22.05
CA ILE A 168 13.94 -5.04 -23.38
C ILE A 168 13.43 -6.47 -23.34
N SER A 169 12.39 -6.69 -24.12
CA SER A 169 11.72 -7.97 -24.32
C SER A 169 11.79 -8.43 -25.77
N GLU A 170 11.91 -7.50 -26.72
CA GLU A 170 11.99 -7.76 -28.16
C GLU A 170 13.17 -6.99 -28.79
N MET A 171 13.60 -7.38 -30.00
CA MET A 171 14.68 -6.71 -30.74
C MET A 171 14.22 -5.34 -31.26
N GLY A 172 15.10 -4.32 -31.22
CA GLY A 172 14.82 -2.95 -31.68
C GLY A 172 14.15 -2.06 -30.64
N GLU A 173 13.91 -2.57 -29.43
CA GLU A 173 13.32 -1.80 -28.33
C GLU A 173 14.33 -0.86 -27.65
N MET A 174 15.64 -1.18 -27.68
CA MET A 174 16.62 -0.41 -26.92
C MET A 174 16.90 0.96 -27.54
N GLU A 175 16.82 1.09 -28.86
CA GLU A 175 17.04 2.36 -29.56
C GLU A 175 16.10 3.46 -29.06
N ALA A 176 14.81 3.14 -28.89
CA ALA A 176 13.84 4.07 -28.32
C ALA A 176 14.22 4.50 -26.91
N LEU A 177 14.66 3.56 -26.05
CA LEU A 177 15.07 3.88 -24.68
C LEU A 177 16.36 4.70 -24.62
N GLN A 178 17.31 4.45 -25.52
CA GLN A 178 18.57 5.20 -25.60
C GLN A 178 18.34 6.67 -25.87
N THR A 179 17.44 7.01 -26.82
CA THR A 179 17.12 8.41 -27.14
C THR A 179 16.48 9.17 -25.98
N ILE A 180 15.79 8.46 -25.08
CA ILE A 180 15.11 9.04 -23.92
C ILE A 180 16.07 9.17 -22.73
N ILE A 181 16.90 8.16 -22.46
CA ILE A 181 17.79 8.15 -21.30
C ILE A 181 19.03 9.01 -21.56
N LYS A 182 19.64 8.89 -22.75
CA LYS A 182 20.94 9.50 -23.13
C LYS A 182 21.95 9.40 -21.96
N PRO A 183 22.34 8.17 -21.57
CA PRO A 183 23.21 7.96 -20.42
C PRO A 183 24.64 8.45 -20.70
N THR A 184 25.28 9.00 -19.67
CA THR A 184 26.72 9.31 -19.66
C THR A 184 27.53 8.16 -19.07
N VAL A 185 26.93 7.38 -18.16
CA VAL A 185 27.52 6.18 -17.54
C VAL A 185 26.64 4.98 -17.87
N GLY A 186 27.19 3.98 -18.54
CA GLY A 186 26.50 2.74 -18.86
C GLY A 186 26.88 1.59 -17.92
N ILE A 187 25.91 0.83 -17.43
CA ILE A 187 26.14 -0.38 -16.63
C ILE A 187 25.44 -1.56 -17.27
N LEU A 188 26.22 -2.56 -17.69
CA LEU A 188 25.73 -3.86 -18.07
C LEU A 188 25.94 -4.83 -16.91
N THR A 189 24.85 -5.27 -16.26
CA THR A 189 24.94 -6.20 -15.12
C THR A 189 25.31 -7.60 -15.58
N ASN A 190 24.33 -8.36 -16.09
CA ASN A 190 24.54 -9.70 -16.64
C ASN A 190 23.64 -9.99 -17.84
N ILE A 191 24.00 -11.04 -18.59
CA ILE A 191 23.24 -11.59 -19.70
C ILE A 191 22.83 -13.02 -19.37
N GLY A 192 21.53 -13.22 -19.13
CA GLY A 192 20.92 -14.53 -18.83
C GLY A 192 19.63 -14.78 -19.63
N GLY A 193 18.95 -15.91 -19.38
CA GLY A 193 17.87 -16.46 -20.23
C GLY A 193 16.52 -15.73 -20.28
N ALA A 194 16.27 -14.71 -19.46
CA ALA A 194 14.96 -14.02 -19.42
C ALA A 194 14.58 -13.36 -20.76
N HIS A 195 13.43 -13.67 -21.36
CA HIS A 195 13.02 -13.21 -22.71
C HIS A 195 13.89 -13.72 -23.87
N GLN A 196 14.68 -14.78 -23.68
CA GLN A 196 15.56 -15.29 -24.74
C GLN A 196 14.81 -15.73 -26.00
N GLU A 197 13.54 -16.12 -25.89
CA GLU A 197 12.68 -16.56 -26.99
C GLU A 197 12.51 -15.54 -28.12
N ASN A 198 12.72 -14.25 -27.84
CA ASN A 198 12.59 -13.17 -28.82
C ASN A 198 13.93 -12.74 -29.43
N PHE A 199 15.03 -13.43 -29.12
CA PHE A 199 16.37 -13.13 -29.61
C PHE A 199 17.00 -14.38 -30.24
N PHE A 200 17.65 -14.21 -31.39
CA PHE A 200 18.30 -15.32 -32.11
C PHE A 200 19.44 -15.97 -31.29
N SER A 201 20.16 -15.18 -30.48
CA SER A 201 21.21 -15.68 -29.61
C SER A 201 21.39 -14.79 -28.36
N LEU A 202 22.13 -15.29 -27.36
CA LEU A 202 22.56 -14.46 -26.22
C LEU A 202 23.48 -13.32 -26.67
N GLN A 203 24.24 -13.51 -27.76
CA GLN A 203 25.09 -12.48 -28.33
C GLN A 203 24.25 -11.33 -28.91
N ASP A 204 23.21 -11.63 -29.69
CA ASP A 204 22.34 -10.60 -30.27
C ASP A 204 21.63 -9.80 -29.18
N LYS A 205 21.16 -10.49 -28.14
CA LYS A 205 20.56 -9.85 -26.97
C LYS A 205 21.54 -8.95 -26.23
N CYS A 206 22.81 -9.35 -26.13
CA CYS A 206 23.85 -8.53 -25.54
C CYS A 206 24.09 -7.29 -26.39
N MET A 207 24.24 -7.44 -27.71
CA MET A 207 24.42 -6.33 -28.65
C MET A 207 23.25 -5.34 -28.62
N GLU A 208 22.01 -5.83 -28.59
CA GLU A 208 20.82 -4.97 -28.48
C GLU A 208 20.82 -4.17 -27.17
N LYS A 209 21.24 -4.79 -26.05
CA LYS A 209 21.37 -4.08 -24.77
C LYS A 209 22.47 -3.01 -24.80
N LEU A 210 23.58 -3.30 -25.48
CA LEU A 210 24.70 -2.39 -25.66
C LEU A 210 24.33 -1.15 -26.49
N THR A 211 23.27 -1.20 -27.30
CA THR A 211 22.71 -0.02 -27.98
C THR A 211 22.44 1.14 -27.02
N LEU A 212 22.07 0.86 -25.76
CA LEU A 212 21.84 1.88 -24.73
C LEU A 212 23.07 2.77 -24.48
N PHE A 213 24.28 2.25 -24.70
CA PHE A 213 25.54 2.88 -24.29
C PHE A 213 26.32 3.54 -25.43
N LYS A 214 25.69 3.66 -26.61
CA LYS A 214 26.31 4.20 -27.82
C LYS A 214 27.10 5.50 -27.62
N ASP A 215 26.57 6.40 -26.79
CA ASP A 215 27.12 7.75 -26.58
C ASP A 215 27.60 7.95 -25.12
N CYS A 216 27.85 6.87 -24.38
CA CYS A 216 28.34 6.97 -22.99
C CYS A 216 29.78 7.48 -22.92
N ASP A 217 30.13 8.15 -21.83
CA ASP A 217 31.53 8.47 -21.50
C ASP A 217 32.27 7.24 -20.95
N VAL A 218 31.56 6.38 -20.22
CA VAL A 218 32.11 5.17 -19.62
C VAL A 218 31.11 4.01 -19.63
N ILE A 219 31.61 2.78 -19.78
CA ILE A 219 30.84 1.54 -19.70
C ILE A 219 31.43 0.63 -18.63
N ILE A 220 30.56 0.14 -17.74
CA ILE A 220 30.90 -0.71 -16.59
C ILE A 220 30.27 -2.09 -16.78
N TYR A 221 31.06 -3.14 -16.60
CA TYR A 221 30.62 -4.52 -16.77
C TYR A 221 31.58 -5.53 -16.10
N ASP A 222 31.17 -6.80 -16.01
CA ASP A 222 32.02 -7.91 -15.57
C ASP A 222 33.01 -8.30 -16.67
N GLY A 223 34.30 -7.99 -16.49
CA GLY A 223 35.37 -8.32 -17.42
C GLY A 223 35.67 -9.81 -17.53
N ASP A 224 35.28 -10.62 -16.54
CA ASP A 224 35.48 -12.08 -16.54
C ASP A 224 34.42 -12.81 -17.37
N ASN A 225 33.34 -12.12 -17.77
CA ASN A 225 32.29 -12.68 -18.62
C ASN A 225 32.69 -12.57 -20.09
N GLU A 226 33.14 -13.68 -20.68
CA GLU A 226 33.62 -13.74 -22.07
C GLU A 226 32.60 -13.24 -23.10
N LEU A 227 31.32 -13.54 -22.92
CA LEU A 227 30.27 -13.09 -23.83
C LEU A 227 30.14 -11.57 -23.79
N ILE A 228 30.07 -10.98 -22.59
CA ILE A 228 29.96 -9.54 -22.42
C ILE A 228 31.21 -8.85 -22.95
N SER A 229 32.40 -9.28 -22.51
CA SER A 229 33.68 -8.75 -22.96
C SER A 229 33.83 -8.80 -24.49
N SER A 230 33.40 -9.89 -25.14
CA SER A 230 33.40 -10.00 -26.61
C SER A 230 32.42 -9.02 -27.27
N CYS A 231 31.22 -8.85 -26.73
CA CYS A 231 30.21 -7.94 -27.29
C CYS A 231 30.61 -6.47 -27.14
N VAL A 232 31.17 -6.09 -25.99
CA VAL A 232 31.70 -4.74 -25.74
C VAL A 232 32.82 -4.44 -26.72
N ALA A 233 33.81 -5.34 -26.86
CA ALA A 233 34.91 -5.17 -27.81
C ALA A 233 34.44 -5.05 -29.28
N LYS A 234 33.40 -5.83 -29.67
CA LYS A 234 32.80 -5.77 -31.01
C LYS A 234 31.98 -4.51 -31.26
N SER A 235 31.48 -3.86 -30.21
CA SER A 235 30.66 -2.65 -30.33
C SER A 235 31.49 -1.41 -30.67
N LEU A 236 32.83 -1.49 -30.57
CA LEU A 236 33.78 -0.45 -30.95
C LEU A 236 33.46 0.93 -30.33
N PHE A 237 33.07 0.92 -29.06
CA PHE A 237 32.79 2.16 -28.33
C PHE A 237 34.04 3.04 -28.23
N THR A 238 33.87 4.35 -28.34
CA THR A 238 34.90 5.34 -28.00
C THR A 238 34.96 5.62 -26.50
N SER A 239 33.99 5.12 -25.74
CA SER A 239 33.83 5.27 -24.30
C SER A 239 34.98 4.63 -23.53
N ARG A 240 35.25 5.14 -22.32
CA ARG A 240 36.16 4.46 -21.39
C ARG A 240 35.53 3.16 -20.89
N GLU A 241 36.34 2.13 -20.69
CA GLU A 241 35.88 0.86 -20.12
C GLU A 241 36.36 0.75 -18.66
N ILE A 242 35.42 0.47 -17.74
CA ILE A 242 35.73 0.04 -16.38
C ILE A 242 35.17 -1.37 -16.22
N ALA A 243 35.92 -2.33 -16.75
CA ALA A 243 35.65 -3.75 -16.53
C ALA A 243 36.32 -4.19 -15.23
N TRP A 244 35.53 -4.62 -14.25
CA TRP A 244 36.08 -5.24 -13.06
C TRP A 244 36.41 -6.71 -13.34
N SER A 245 37.44 -7.25 -12.71
CA SER A 245 37.85 -8.64 -12.90
C SER A 245 38.36 -9.28 -11.61
N LYS A 246 38.04 -10.56 -11.41
CA LYS A 246 38.60 -11.41 -10.35
C LYS A 246 39.79 -12.24 -10.85
N LYS A 247 40.09 -12.20 -12.15
CA LYS A 247 41.11 -13.05 -12.81
C LYS A 247 42.27 -12.28 -13.42
N ASP A 248 41.99 -11.14 -14.03
CA ASP A 248 42.92 -10.31 -14.78
C ASP A 248 43.39 -9.13 -13.90
N ASN A 249 44.59 -9.26 -13.34
CA ASN A 249 45.19 -8.25 -12.47
C ASN A 249 45.74 -7.03 -13.23
N GLU A 250 45.73 -7.02 -14.56
CA GLU A 250 46.10 -5.84 -15.35
C GLU A 250 44.92 -4.88 -15.53
N ARG A 251 43.69 -5.31 -15.19
CA ARG A 251 42.51 -4.45 -15.25
C ARG A 251 42.57 -3.32 -14.20
N PRO A 252 42.11 -2.10 -14.53
CA PRO A 252 42.10 -0.98 -13.60
C PRO A 252 41.36 -1.24 -12.29
N LEU A 253 40.32 -2.08 -12.29
CA LEU A 253 39.59 -2.52 -11.09
C LEU A 253 39.72 -4.04 -10.94
N PHE A 254 40.64 -4.47 -10.09
CA PHE A 254 40.93 -5.88 -9.83
C PHE A 254 40.43 -6.29 -8.45
N ILE A 255 39.70 -7.39 -8.35
CA ILE A 255 39.16 -7.93 -7.09
C ILE A 255 40.12 -8.99 -6.57
N GLU A 256 40.90 -8.63 -5.54
CA GLU A 256 41.98 -9.47 -5.01
C GLU A 256 41.46 -10.65 -4.19
N SER A 257 40.43 -10.42 -3.37
CA SER A 257 39.81 -11.49 -2.57
C SER A 257 38.38 -11.15 -2.17
N ILE A 258 37.58 -12.21 -2.02
CA ILE A 258 36.20 -12.16 -1.54
C ILE A 258 36.12 -13.15 -0.38
N GLN A 259 35.82 -12.66 0.82
CA GLN A 259 35.75 -13.45 2.05
C GLN A 259 34.32 -13.40 2.60
N LYS A 260 33.60 -14.52 2.48
CA LYS A 260 32.23 -14.67 2.99
C LYS A 260 32.27 -15.03 4.48
N GLY A 261 31.68 -14.19 5.32
CA GLY A 261 31.41 -14.47 6.73
C GLY A 261 30.02 -15.05 6.94
N GLU A 262 29.55 -15.05 8.20
CA GLU A 262 28.23 -15.59 8.57
C GLU A 262 27.06 -14.70 8.12
N HIS A 263 27.26 -13.38 8.15
CA HIS A 263 26.22 -12.38 7.85
C HIS A 263 26.68 -11.26 6.89
N ALA A 264 27.94 -11.27 6.46
CA ALA A 264 28.52 -10.23 5.62
C ALA A 264 29.65 -10.79 4.75
N THR A 265 29.97 -10.10 3.65
CA THR A 265 31.11 -10.42 2.79
C THR A 265 32.08 -9.25 2.76
N THR A 266 33.36 -9.53 2.97
CA THR A 266 34.44 -8.54 2.82
C THR A 266 35.13 -8.73 1.48
N ILE A 267 35.31 -7.64 0.74
CA ILE A 267 35.86 -7.61 -0.62
C ILE A 267 37.09 -6.70 -0.59
N LYS A 268 38.24 -7.26 -0.96
CA LYS A 268 39.49 -6.51 -1.17
C LYS A 268 39.69 -6.28 -2.66
N TYR A 269 40.00 -5.06 -3.04
CA TYR A 269 40.14 -4.66 -4.43
C TYR A 269 41.30 -3.68 -4.60
N ARG A 270 41.84 -3.65 -5.83
CA ARG A 270 42.84 -2.68 -6.25
C ARG A 270 42.26 -1.84 -7.37
N TYR A 271 42.23 -0.53 -7.18
CA TYR A 271 41.81 0.43 -8.22
C TYR A 271 43.01 1.30 -8.64
N LEU A 272 43.39 1.24 -9.91
CA LEU A 272 44.56 1.95 -10.47
C LEU A 272 45.84 1.73 -9.63
N GLY A 273 46.04 0.51 -9.12
CA GLY A 273 47.21 0.17 -8.30
C GLY A 273 47.05 0.39 -6.80
N MET A 274 46.00 1.08 -6.34
CA MET A 274 45.77 1.37 -4.92
C MET A 274 44.88 0.31 -4.25
N PRO A 275 45.37 -0.41 -3.20
CA PRO A 275 44.59 -1.42 -2.50
C PRO A 275 43.58 -0.77 -1.53
N ASN A 276 42.37 -1.29 -1.53
CA ASN A 276 41.25 -0.85 -0.69
C ASN A 276 40.37 -2.05 -0.32
N GLU A 277 39.50 -1.89 0.69
CA GLU A 277 38.54 -2.93 1.06
C GLU A 277 37.21 -2.34 1.55
N PHE A 278 36.14 -3.11 1.35
CA PHE A 278 34.82 -2.80 1.89
C PHE A 278 34.09 -4.09 2.27
N SER A 279 33.03 -3.95 3.07
CA SER A 279 32.14 -5.05 3.39
C SER A 279 30.71 -4.74 2.96
N ILE A 280 29.97 -5.78 2.59
CA ILE A 280 28.53 -5.72 2.33
C ILE A 280 27.79 -6.65 3.29
N PRO A 281 26.58 -6.31 3.76
CA PRO A 281 25.79 -7.14 4.68
C PRO A 281 25.06 -8.29 3.95
N PHE A 282 25.70 -8.89 2.96
CA PHE A 282 25.16 -9.96 2.13
C PHE A 282 26.21 -11.05 1.88
N ILE A 283 25.77 -12.29 1.67
CA ILE A 283 26.65 -13.47 1.51
C ILE A 283 26.46 -14.20 0.16
N ASP A 284 25.40 -13.88 -0.58
CA ASP A 284 25.09 -14.51 -1.86
C ASP A 284 25.92 -13.92 -3.02
N ASP A 285 26.20 -14.74 -4.03
CA ASP A 285 27.07 -14.34 -5.15
C ASP A 285 26.48 -13.23 -6.02
N ALA A 286 25.14 -13.18 -6.15
CA ALA A 286 24.48 -12.15 -6.94
C ALA A 286 24.64 -10.77 -6.28
N SER A 287 24.49 -10.69 -4.96
CA SER A 287 24.76 -9.48 -4.19
C SER A 287 26.21 -9.04 -4.30
N ILE A 288 27.15 -9.97 -4.26
CA ILE A 288 28.58 -9.65 -4.44
C ILE A 288 28.80 -9.05 -5.84
N GLU A 289 28.33 -9.70 -6.90
CA GLU A 289 28.43 -9.18 -8.29
C GLU A 289 27.80 -7.80 -8.45
N ASN A 290 26.58 -7.61 -7.96
CA ASN A 290 25.88 -6.31 -7.98
C ASN A 290 26.67 -5.22 -7.24
N SER A 291 27.34 -5.57 -6.13
CA SER A 291 28.15 -4.62 -5.36
C SER A 291 29.40 -4.16 -6.14
N LEU A 292 29.97 -5.03 -7.00
CA LEU A 292 31.14 -4.69 -7.82
C LEU A 292 30.78 -3.72 -8.95
N HIS A 293 29.60 -3.85 -9.56
CA HIS A 293 29.08 -2.83 -10.47
C HIS A 293 28.91 -1.48 -9.75
N CYS A 294 28.36 -1.51 -8.53
CA CYS A 294 28.18 -0.30 -7.73
C CYS A 294 29.51 0.36 -7.34
N LEU A 295 30.51 -0.44 -6.97
CA LEU A 295 31.86 0.00 -6.66
C LEU A 295 32.50 0.72 -7.84
N ALA A 296 32.44 0.13 -9.04
CA ALA A 296 33.00 0.73 -10.25
C ALA A 296 32.41 2.11 -10.55
N VAL A 297 31.10 2.29 -10.36
CA VAL A 297 30.45 3.60 -10.51
C VAL A 297 30.90 4.56 -9.44
N ALA A 298 30.92 4.15 -8.17
CA ALA A 298 31.31 5.02 -7.06
C ALA A 298 32.74 5.56 -7.25
N LEU A 299 33.67 4.71 -7.70
CA LEU A 299 35.03 5.09 -8.04
C LEU A 299 35.08 6.06 -9.23
N TYR A 300 34.31 5.80 -10.29
CA TYR A 300 34.21 6.71 -11.44
C TYR A 300 33.65 8.09 -11.06
N MET A 301 32.67 8.10 -10.14
CA MET A 301 32.03 9.31 -9.61
C MET A 301 32.86 10.01 -8.53
N MET A 302 34.09 9.55 -8.28
CA MET A 302 35.05 10.10 -7.33
C MET A 302 34.58 10.07 -5.86
N VAL A 303 33.78 9.08 -5.48
CA VAL A 303 33.46 8.81 -4.07
C VAL A 303 34.72 8.29 -3.38
N SER A 304 35.06 8.82 -2.20
CA SER A 304 36.30 8.43 -1.53
C SER A 304 36.24 6.97 -1.05
N PRO A 305 37.38 6.25 -0.98
CA PRO A 305 37.39 4.88 -0.48
C PRO A 305 36.75 4.73 0.91
N GLU A 306 36.97 5.70 1.81
CA GLU A 306 36.40 5.71 3.16
C GLU A 306 34.87 5.80 3.11
N GLN A 307 34.33 6.67 2.26
CA GLN A 307 32.88 6.80 2.04
C GLN A 307 32.29 5.53 1.41
N ILE A 308 32.99 4.91 0.46
CA ILE A 308 32.57 3.64 -0.15
C ILE A 308 32.49 2.57 0.94
N THR A 309 33.52 2.40 1.75
CA THR A 309 33.55 1.42 2.84
C THR A 309 32.42 1.64 3.84
N GLU A 310 32.20 2.89 4.27
CA GLU A 310 31.10 3.24 5.17
C GLU A 310 29.73 2.92 4.58
N ARG A 311 29.46 3.36 3.34
CA ARG A 311 28.13 3.27 2.73
C ARG A 311 27.82 1.85 2.26
N MET A 312 28.79 1.10 1.74
CA MET A 312 28.62 -0.30 1.35
C MET A 312 28.20 -1.20 2.52
N ALA A 313 28.76 -0.94 3.72
CA ALA A 313 28.44 -1.70 4.93
C ALA A 313 26.99 -1.49 5.41
N ARG A 314 26.35 -0.39 4.99
CA ARG A 314 24.96 -0.02 5.34
C ARG A 314 23.95 -0.33 4.25
N LEU A 315 24.36 -1.01 3.17
CA LEU A 315 23.43 -1.35 2.09
C LEU A 315 22.26 -2.17 2.63
N GLU A 316 21.05 -1.69 2.40
CA GLU A 316 19.86 -2.37 2.88
C GLU A 316 19.35 -3.40 1.88
N GLN A 317 18.77 -4.49 2.41
CA GLN A 317 18.06 -5.48 1.62
C GLN A 317 16.76 -4.89 1.07
N ILE A 318 16.43 -5.20 -0.17
CA ILE A 318 15.20 -4.74 -0.82
C ILE A 318 14.11 -5.82 -0.62
N ALA A 319 13.14 -5.57 0.26
CA ALA A 319 12.19 -6.58 0.77
C ALA A 319 11.12 -7.04 -0.25
N MET A 320 10.89 -8.37 -0.34
CA MET A 320 9.63 -9.08 -0.68
C MET A 320 9.73 -10.59 -0.28
N ARG A 321 8.71 -11.18 0.42
CA ARG A 321 8.27 -12.63 0.51
C ARG A 321 8.14 -13.28 1.93
N LEU A 322 7.17 -14.22 2.08
CA LEU A 322 6.88 -15.19 3.19
C LEU A 322 6.09 -14.71 4.44
N GLU A 323 4.75 -14.62 4.34
CA GLU A 323 3.82 -14.29 5.45
C GLU A 323 3.30 -15.56 6.17
N VAL A 324 3.08 -15.54 7.50
CA VAL A 324 2.57 -16.70 8.29
C VAL A 324 1.28 -16.34 9.03
N LYS A 325 0.24 -17.21 8.98
CA LYS A 325 -1.10 -17.03 9.58
C LYS A 325 -1.61 -18.29 10.30
N GLU A 326 -2.60 -18.14 11.18
CA GLU A 326 -3.33 -19.26 11.81
C GLU A 326 -4.45 -19.80 10.90
N GLY A 327 -4.53 -21.12 10.76
CA GLY A 327 -5.53 -21.82 9.95
C GLY A 327 -6.58 -22.56 10.78
N LYS A 328 -7.73 -22.85 10.15
CA LYS A 328 -8.76 -23.78 10.63
C LYS A 328 -8.14 -25.12 10.99
N ASN A 329 -8.80 -25.83 11.90
CA ASN A 329 -8.45 -27.20 12.27
C ASN A 329 -6.97 -27.39 12.71
N ASP A 330 -6.42 -26.41 13.44
CA ASP A 330 -5.03 -26.43 13.95
C ASP A 330 -3.96 -26.46 12.83
N CYS A 331 -4.27 -25.87 11.68
CA CYS A 331 -3.30 -25.66 10.61
C CYS A 331 -2.51 -24.35 10.79
N VAL A 332 -1.30 -24.30 10.22
CA VAL A 332 -0.49 -23.08 10.07
C VAL A 332 -0.34 -22.79 8.60
N LEU A 333 -0.59 -21.55 8.19
CA LEU A 333 -0.58 -21.14 6.79
C LEU A 333 0.64 -20.26 6.50
N ILE A 334 1.45 -20.63 5.52
CA ILE A 334 2.57 -19.83 4.99
C ILE A 334 2.19 -19.35 3.60
N ASN A 335 2.10 -18.05 3.37
CA ASN A 335 1.64 -17.44 2.14
C ASN A 335 2.80 -16.82 1.35
N ASP A 336 3.04 -17.32 0.14
CA ASP A 336 4.04 -16.84 -0.83
C ASP A 336 3.46 -16.85 -2.27
N SER A 337 2.27 -16.26 -2.44
CA SER A 337 1.45 -16.33 -3.66
C SER A 337 1.79 -15.30 -4.76
N TYR A 338 3.01 -14.76 -4.78
CA TYR A 338 3.35 -13.60 -5.64
C TYR A 338 4.32 -13.88 -6.79
N ASN A 339 5.27 -14.81 -6.64
CA ASN A 339 6.16 -15.26 -7.72
C ASN A 339 6.36 -16.78 -7.66
N SER A 340 6.39 -17.42 -8.83
CA SER A 340 6.48 -18.87 -8.96
C SER A 340 7.61 -19.26 -9.92
N ASP A 341 8.85 -18.93 -9.54
CA ASP A 341 10.08 -19.42 -10.18
C ASP A 341 10.80 -20.47 -9.31
N LEU A 342 11.65 -21.31 -9.91
CA LEU A 342 12.29 -22.45 -9.20
C LEU A 342 13.14 -22.01 -8.00
N ALA A 343 13.89 -20.91 -8.13
CA ALA A 343 14.72 -20.40 -7.04
C ALA A 343 13.85 -19.89 -5.88
N SER A 344 12.73 -19.22 -6.20
CA SER A 344 11.76 -18.75 -5.21
C SER A 344 11.03 -19.89 -4.51
N LEU A 345 10.75 -21.00 -5.21
CA LEU A 345 10.13 -22.18 -4.63
C LEU A 345 11.06 -22.83 -3.61
N ASP A 346 12.34 -22.96 -3.95
CA ASP A 346 13.34 -23.53 -3.05
C ASP A 346 13.45 -22.73 -1.74
N ILE A 347 13.48 -21.39 -1.82
CA ILE A 347 13.52 -20.51 -0.66
C ILE A 347 12.28 -20.68 0.23
N ALA A 348 11.08 -20.76 -0.37
CA ALA A 348 9.83 -20.92 0.38
C ALA A 348 9.74 -22.29 1.07
N LEU A 349 10.21 -23.34 0.39
CA LEU A 349 10.28 -24.69 0.95
C LEU A 349 11.32 -24.80 2.07
N ASP A 350 12.49 -24.16 1.90
CA ASP A 350 13.52 -24.07 2.94
C ASP A 350 12.96 -23.38 4.19
N PHE A 351 12.24 -22.27 4.03
CA PHE A 351 11.56 -21.58 5.13
C PHE A 351 10.55 -22.47 5.85
N MET A 352 9.67 -23.17 5.12
CA MET A 352 8.72 -24.13 5.70
C MET A 352 9.44 -25.27 6.45
N SER A 353 10.59 -25.73 5.96
CA SER A 353 11.33 -26.84 6.56
C SER A 353 12.02 -26.48 7.89
N ARG A 354 12.44 -25.21 8.06
CA ARG A 354 13.23 -24.74 9.22
C ARG A 354 12.42 -24.31 10.44
N ARG A 355 11.08 -24.25 10.35
CA ARG A 355 10.22 -23.85 11.47
C ARG A 355 10.23 -24.89 12.59
N SER A 356 10.74 -24.49 13.75
CA SER A 356 10.93 -25.33 14.93
C SER A 356 9.66 -25.56 15.77
N ASP A 357 8.71 -24.63 15.68
CA ASP A 357 7.54 -24.56 16.57
C ASP A 357 6.41 -25.50 16.13
N ASP A 358 6.50 -26.03 14.91
CA ASP A 358 5.50 -26.88 14.26
C ASP A 358 5.93 -28.37 14.19
N LYS A 359 6.86 -28.79 15.05
CA LYS A 359 7.39 -30.18 15.09
C LYS A 359 6.24 -31.18 15.30
N GLY A 360 5.96 -31.98 14.27
CA GLY A 360 4.93 -33.03 14.27
C GLY A 360 3.72 -32.73 13.38
N LYS A 361 3.61 -31.51 12.83
CA LYS A 361 2.58 -31.18 11.83
C LYS A 361 3.01 -31.64 10.44
N LYS A 362 2.06 -32.15 9.66
CA LYS A 362 2.29 -32.62 8.29
C LYS A 362 2.58 -31.45 7.35
N ARG A 363 3.55 -31.58 6.44
CA ARG A 363 3.91 -30.49 5.50
C ARG A 363 3.19 -30.61 4.16
N THR A 364 2.41 -29.59 3.83
CA THR A 364 1.58 -29.53 2.62
C THR A 364 1.97 -28.33 1.76
N LEU A 365 2.24 -28.57 0.47
CA LEU A 365 2.48 -27.54 -0.53
C LEU A 365 1.25 -27.40 -1.43
N ILE A 366 0.71 -26.19 -1.54
CA ILE A 366 -0.25 -25.82 -2.57
C ILE A 366 0.52 -25.01 -3.64
N LEU A 367 0.66 -25.56 -4.85
CA LEU A 367 1.50 -25.00 -5.91
C LEU A 367 0.70 -24.75 -7.20
N SER A 368 0.76 -23.54 -7.75
CA SER A 368 0.22 -23.27 -9.09
C SER A 368 1.18 -23.68 -10.21
N ASP A 369 0.73 -23.63 -11.47
CA ASP A 369 1.66 -23.62 -12.61
C ASP A 369 2.70 -22.50 -12.48
N MET A 370 3.94 -22.84 -12.85
CA MET A 370 5.08 -21.92 -12.88
C MET A 370 5.23 -21.36 -14.31
N LEU A 371 4.65 -20.19 -14.55
CA LEU A 371 4.62 -19.53 -15.87
C LEU A 371 5.98 -18.88 -16.19
N GLU A 372 6.30 -18.73 -17.47
CA GLU A 372 7.42 -17.89 -17.98
C GLU A 372 8.85 -18.36 -17.62
N THR A 373 9.06 -19.67 -17.42
CA THR A 373 10.38 -20.23 -17.02
C THR A 373 11.36 -20.48 -18.18
N GLY A 374 10.91 -20.40 -19.44
CA GLY A 374 11.73 -20.67 -20.63
C GLY A 374 12.21 -22.13 -20.77
N GLN A 375 11.77 -23.03 -19.89
CA GLN A 375 12.08 -24.46 -19.91
C GLN A 375 10.88 -25.27 -20.43
N SER A 376 11.14 -26.45 -21.01
CA SER A 376 10.05 -27.39 -21.26
C SER A 376 9.42 -27.84 -19.94
N SER A 377 8.08 -27.92 -19.86
CA SER A 377 7.35 -28.34 -18.66
C SER A 377 7.86 -29.68 -18.11
N LYS A 378 8.32 -30.59 -18.98
CA LYS A 378 8.89 -31.89 -18.61
C LYS A 378 10.17 -31.78 -17.75
N LEU A 379 11.02 -30.80 -18.03
CA LEU A 379 12.26 -30.53 -17.31
C LEU A 379 11.96 -29.76 -16.02
N LEU A 380 11.16 -28.70 -16.13
CA LEU A 380 10.72 -27.86 -15.02
C LEU A 380 10.13 -28.69 -13.88
N TYR A 381 9.10 -29.48 -14.16
CA TYR A 381 8.44 -30.28 -13.12
C TYR A 381 9.25 -31.50 -12.65
N ARG A 382 10.35 -31.85 -13.35
CA ARG A 382 11.35 -32.77 -12.77
C ARG A 382 12.07 -32.08 -11.60
N GLN A 383 12.54 -30.86 -11.83
CA GLN A 383 13.25 -30.07 -10.82
C GLN A 383 12.34 -29.67 -9.66
N VAL A 384 11.07 -29.33 -9.94
CA VAL A 384 10.07 -29.09 -8.88
C VAL A 384 9.87 -30.34 -8.02
N ALA A 385 9.72 -31.52 -8.62
CA ALA A 385 9.56 -32.76 -7.85
C ALA A 385 10.79 -33.09 -6.99
N GLU A 386 12.00 -32.88 -7.52
CA GLU A 386 13.26 -33.04 -6.77
C GLU A 386 13.32 -32.07 -5.57
N LEU A 387 12.91 -30.81 -5.74
CA LEU A 387 12.83 -29.82 -4.66
C LEU A 387 11.80 -30.21 -3.60
N VAL A 388 10.59 -30.61 -4.02
CA VAL A 388 9.52 -31.05 -3.11
C VAL A 388 9.97 -32.24 -2.26
N HIS A 389 10.67 -33.20 -2.87
CA HIS A 389 11.18 -34.38 -2.16
C HIS A 389 12.34 -34.03 -1.20
N SER A 390 13.35 -33.31 -1.68
CA SER A 390 14.52 -32.93 -0.88
C SER A 390 14.19 -32.04 0.33
N ARG A 391 13.09 -31.29 0.26
CA ARG A 391 12.62 -30.39 1.33
C ARG A 391 11.61 -31.03 2.29
N GLY A 392 11.31 -32.32 2.13
CA GLY A 392 10.48 -33.09 3.05
C GLY A 392 9.00 -32.67 3.06
N VAL A 393 8.46 -32.32 1.89
CA VAL A 393 7.02 -32.11 1.70
C VAL A 393 6.32 -33.46 1.64
N GLU A 394 5.22 -33.61 2.37
CA GLU A 394 4.49 -34.88 2.50
C GLU A 394 3.20 -34.92 1.68
N LYS A 395 2.64 -33.76 1.35
CA LYS A 395 1.44 -33.60 0.51
C LYS A 395 1.61 -32.44 -0.47
N ILE A 396 1.19 -32.63 -1.73
CA ILE A 396 1.12 -31.58 -2.75
C ILE A 396 -0.30 -31.43 -3.31
N ILE A 397 -0.74 -30.17 -3.43
CA ILE A 397 -1.99 -29.80 -4.10
C ILE A 397 -1.59 -28.89 -5.27
N GLY A 398 -1.61 -29.42 -6.50
CA GLY A 398 -1.24 -28.66 -7.68
C GLY A 398 -2.44 -28.04 -8.38
N VAL A 399 -2.32 -26.80 -8.86
CA VAL A 399 -3.37 -26.11 -9.62
C VAL A 399 -2.81 -25.55 -10.92
N GLY A 400 -3.34 -26.02 -12.05
CA GLY A 400 -2.89 -25.62 -13.38
C GLY A 400 -2.70 -26.82 -14.30
N GLU A 401 -2.73 -26.57 -15.60
CA GLU A 401 -2.73 -27.64 -16.60
C GLU A 401 -1.36 -28.30 -16.72
N GLU A 402 -0.26 -27.55 -16.62
CA GLU A 402 1.07 -28.12 -16.80
C GLU A 402 1.48 -29.00 -15.61
N ILE A 403 1.31 -28.53 -14.39
CA ILE A 403 1.64 -29.26 -13.16
C ILE A 403 0.76 -30.51 -13.02
N ARG A 404 -0.51 -30.42 -13.44
CA ARG A 404 -1.44 -31.56 -13.50
C ARG A 404 -0.96 -32.63 -14.46
N THR A 405 -0.50 -32.26 -15.66
CA THR A 405 0.08 -33.24 -16.61
C THR A 405 1.37 -33.89 -16.08
N ALA A 406 2.09 -33.19 -15.19
CA ALA A 406 3.29 -33.68 -14.53
C ALA A 406 3.03 -34.46 -13.23
N ALA A 407 1.77 -34.72 -12.85
CA ALA A 407 1.40 -35.38 -11.59
C ALA A 407 2.14 -36.70 -11.30
N ALA A 408 2.52 -37.44 -12.34
CA ALA A 408 3.28 -38.69 -12.21
C ALA A 408 4.68 -38.50 -11.60
N ARG A 409 5.22 -37.27 -11.58
CA ARG A 409 6.56 -36.95 -11.04
C ARG A 409 6.59 -36.80 -9.53
N PHE A 410 5.45 -36.63 -8.88
CA PHE A 410 5.35 -36.47 -7.44
C PHE A 410 4.99 -37.82 -6.81
N GLU A 411 5.90 -38.42 -6.04
CA GLU A 411 5.70 -39.70 -5.33
C GLU A 411 5.31 -39.49 -3.85
N ILE A 412 4.43 -38.52 -3.61
CA ILE A 412 3.89 -38.15 -2.30
C ILE A 412 2.36 -38.10 -2.38
N GLU A 413 1.67 -37.86 -1.26
CA GLU A 413 0.23 -37.63 -1.30
C GLU A 413 -0.07 -36.43 -2.21
N LYS A 414 -0.95 -36.58 -3.20
CA LYS A 414 -1.09 -35.60 -4.27
C LYS A 414 -2.51 -35.45 -4.79
N TYR A 415 -2.89 -34.20 -5.05
CA TYR A 415 -4.16 -33.82 -5.66
C TYR A 415 -3.90 -32.73 -6.70
N PHE A 416 -4.58 -32.78 -7.84
CA PHE A 416 -4.36 -31.80 -8.92
C PHE A 416 -5.69 -31.31 -9.50
N PHE A 417 -5.77 -30.01 -9.72
CA PHE A 417 -6.93 -29.29 -10.22
C PHE A 417 -6.53 -28.46 -11.44
N ARG A 418 -7.46 -28.21 -12.36
CA ARG A 418 -7.19 -27.35 -13.53
C ARG A 418 -7.17 -25.88 -13.18
N THR A 419 -8.03 -25.49 -12.24
CA THR A 419 -8.25 -24.09 -11.85
C THR A 419 -8.37 -23.96 -10.34
N THR A 420 -8.17 -22.74 -9.85
CA THR A 420 -8.32 -22.42 -8.42
C THR A 420 -9.77 -22.61 -7.97
N GLU A 421 -10.74 -22.30 -8.84
CA GLU A 421 -12.16 -22.55 -8.63
C GLU A 421 -12.45 -24.02 -8.36
N GLU A 422 -11.92 -24.92 -9.19
CA GLU A 422 -12.13 -26.37 -9.04
C GLU A 422 -11.57 -26.89 -7.70
N LEU A 423 -10.43 -26.34 -7.23
CA LEU A 423 -9.90 -26.63 -5.90
C LEU A 423 -10.80 -26.08 -4.79
N LEU A 424 -11.32 -24.86 -4.93
CA LEU A 424 -12.17 -24.21 -3.92
C LEU A 424 -13.54 -24.88 -3.79
N GLU A 425 -14.07 -25.43 -4.89
CA GLU A 425 -15.32 -26.20 -4.94
C GLU A 425 -15.14 -27.64 -4.41
N SER A 426 -13.89 -28.11 -4.29
CA SER A 426 -13.59 -29.43 -3.74
C SER A 426 -13.66 -29.46 -2.21
N ASP A 427 -13.98 -30.63 -1.66
CA ASP A 427 -13.96 -30.87 -0.21
C ASP A 427 -12.53 -30.99 0.37
N LEU A 428 -11.49 -30.94 -0.47
CA LEU A 428 -10.11 -31.21 -0.06
C LEU A 428 -9.61 -30.21 0.99
N LEU A 429 -9.88 -28.92 0.79
CA LEU A 429 -9.43 -27.86 1.71
C LEU A 429 -10.12 -27.95 3.07
N ALA A 430 -11.37 -28.45 3.12
CA ALA A 430 -12.09 -28.65 4.39
C ALA A 430 -11.53 -29.82 5.22
N GLY A 431 -10.85 -30.77 4.55
CA GLY A 431 -10.25 -31.94 5.17
C GLY A 431 -8.85 -31.74 5.76
N LEU A 432 -8.20 -30.59 5.52
CA LEU A 432 -6.86 -30.30 6.06
C LEU A 432 -6.94 -30.04 7.58
N ARG A 433 -6.10 -30.73 8.36
CA ARG A 433 -6.05 -30.65 9.83
C ARG A 433 -4.64 -30.91 10.35
N ASN A 434 -4.19 -30.12 11.33
CA ASN A 434 -2.87 -30.27 11.96
C ASN A 434 -1.71 -30.30 10.94
N GLU A 435 -1.73 -29.38 9.98
CA GLU A 435 -0.75 -29.29 8.87
C GLU A 435 -0.09 -27.91 8.81
N VAL A 436 1.15 -27.86 8.34
CA VAL A 436 1.79 -26.62 7.87
C VAL A 436 1.59 -26.54 6.36
N ILE A 437 0.85 -25.53 5.92
CA ILE A 437 0.41 -25.38 4.53
C ILE A 437 1.15 -24.20 3.90
N LEU A 438 2.06 -24.47 2.97
CA LEU A 438 2.68 -23.45 2.14
C LEU A 438 1.84 -23.23 0.88
N VAL A 439 1.36 -22.01 0.67
CA VAL A 439 0.63 -21.59 -0.52
C VAL A 439 1.56 -20.79 -1.42
N LYS A 440 1.92 -21.35 -2.58
CA LYS A 440 2.80 -20.73 -3.56
C LYS A 440 2.17 -20.74 -4.94
N GLY A 441 2.10 -19.58 -5.59
CA GLY A 441 1.48 -19.49 -6.89
C GLY A 441 1.91 -18.28 -7.68
N SER A 442 1.77 -18.35 -9.01
CA SER A 442 1.87 -17.18 -9.87
C SER A 442 0.60 -16.35 -9.73
N ARG A 443 0.73 -15.02 -9.89
CA ARG A 443 -0.39 -14.08 -9.66
C ARG A 443 -1.64 -14.39 -10.48
N ALA A 444 -1.50 -15.06 -11.62
CA ALA A 444 -2.61 -15.42 -12.50
C ALA A 444 -3.61 -16.40 -11.86
N PHE A 445 -3.23 -17.10 -10.78
CA PHE A 445 -4.05 -18.13 -10.15
C PHE A 445 -4.82 -17.67 -8.91
N HIS A 446 -4.64 -16.43 -8.44
CA HIS A 446 -5.44 -15.86 -7.33
C HIS A 446 -5.51 -16.74 -6.07
N PHE A 447 -4.37 -17.25 -5.62
CA PHE A 447 -4.27 -18.14 -4.46
C PHE A 447 -4.59 -17.48 -3.11
N ASP A 448 -4.75 -16.14 -3.07
CA ASP A 448 -5.28 -15.39 -1.93
C ASP A 448 -6.62 -15.97 -1.43
N ARG A 449 -7.48 -16.42 -2.36
CA ARG A 449 -8.77 -17.02 -2.03
C ARG A 449 -8.66 -18.36 -1.31
N ILE A 450 -7.61 -19.13 -1.58
CA ILE A 450 -7.34 -20.40 -0.89
C ILE A 450 -6.93 -20.10 0.56
N SER A 451 -6.08 -19.08 0.74
CA SER A 451 -5.66 -18.61 2.05
C SER A 451 -6.87 -18.19 2.92
N ASP A 452 -7.80 -17.41 2.38
CA ASP A 452 -9.01 -16.97 3.10
C ASP A 452 -9.91 -18.15 3.54
N ARG A 453 -10.04 -19.17 2.69
CA ARG A 453 -10.92 -20.32 2.96
C ARG A 453 -10.43 -21.17 4.13
N LEU A 454 -9.11 -21.17 4.36
CA LEU A 454 -8.43 -21.96 5.37
C LEU A 454 -8.33 -21.26 6.74
N GLU A 455 -8.89 -20.06 6.94
CA GLU A 455 -8.77 -19.24 8.19
C GLU A 455 -10.00 -19.34 9.15
N LEU A 456 -9.83 -19.48 10.48
CA LEU A 456 -10.87 -19.85 11.51
C LEU A 456 -11.87 -18.74 11.97
N LYS A 457 -13.23 -18.97 12.06
CA LYS A 457 -14.34 -18.01 12.50
C LYS A 457 -15.72 -18.64 13.03
N VAL A 458 -16.38 -18.27 14.19
CA VAL A 458 -17.78 -18.69 14.69
C VAL A 458 -18.41 -17.77 15.80
N HIS A 459 -19.66 -17.19 15.77
CA HIS A 459 -20.26 -16.41 16.95
C HIS A 459 -21.83 -16.27 17.12
N GLU A 460 -22.34 -16.25 18.40
CA GLU A 460 -23.74 -16.08 18.91
C GLU A 460 -24.18 -14.62 19.27
N THR A 461 -23.27 -13.77 19.77
CA THR A 461 -23.52 -12.34 20.02
C THR A 461 -23.23 -11.53 18.75
N ILE A 462 -24.12 -10.59 18.38
CA ILE A 462 -24.02 -9.85 17.12
C ILE A 462 -24.14 -8.34 17.31
N LEU A 463 -23.38 -7.61 16.49
CA LEU A 463 -23.50 -6.18 16.26
C LEU A 463 -24.17 -5.98 14.89
N GLU A 464 -25.41 -5.52 14.88
CA GLU A 464 -26.10 -5.16 13.64
C GLU A 464 -25.75 -3.75 13.22
N ILE A 465 -25.48 -3.56 11.92
CA ILE A 465 -25.12 -2.29 11.30
C ILE A 465 -26.15 -1.95 10.22
N ASN A 466 -26.86 -0.85 10.43
CA ASN A 466 -27.82 -0.29 9.48
C ASN A 466 -27.10 0.64 8.48
N LEU A 467 -26.88 0.14 7.27
CA LEU A 467 -26.20 0.91 6.22
C LEU A 467 -27.09 2.00 5.64
N ASN A 468 -28.42 1.87 5.69
CA ASN A 468 -29.34 2.94 5.27
C ASN A 468 -29.22 4.13 6.23
N ALA A 469 -29.22 3.89 7.55
CA ALA A 469 -29.02 4.94 8.55
C ALA A 469 -27.66 5.64 8.41
N LEU A 470 -26.59 4.89 8.10
CA LEU A 470 -25.27 5.45 7.82
C LEU A 470 -25.32 6.44 6.63
N VAL A 471 -26.03 6.08 5.56
CA VAL A 471 -26.22 6.90 4.36
C VAL A 471 -27.11 8.11 4.66
N ASP A 472 -28.17 7.94 5.44
CA ASP A 472 -29.04 9.05 5.86
C ASP A 472 -28.27 10.08 6.69
N ASN A 473 -27.43 9.63 7.62
CA ASN A 473 -26.52 10.48 8.38
C ASN A 473 -25.51 11.21 7.47
N LEU A 474 -24.89 10.50 6.51
CA LEU A 474 -23.99 11.10 5.52
C LEU A 474 -24.70 12.22 4.75
N ASN A 475 -25.92 11.96 4.27
CA ASN A 475 -26.69 12.92 3.49
C ASN A 475 -27.20 14.10 4.34
N TYR A 476 -27.54 13.86 5.60
CA TYR A 476 -27.87 14.91 6.56
C TYR A 476 -26.73 15.93 6.66
N TYR A 477 -25.49 15.48 6.88
CA TYR A 477 -24.34 16.39 6.97
C TYR A 477 -23.97 17.01 5.61
N ARG A 478 -24.06 16.28 4.50
CA ARG A 478 -23.86 16.84 3.15
C ARG A 478 -24.83 17.99 2.86
N SER A 479 -26.08 17.92 3.33
CA SER A 479 -27.07 18.98 3.13
C SER A 479 -26.70 20.32 3.80
N LYS A 480 -25.74 20.30 4.74
CA LYS A 480 -25.21 21.49 5.42
C LYS A 480 -23.99 22.11 4.72
N LEU A 481 -23.46 21.45 3.69
CA LEU A 481 -22.25 21.87 2.99
C LEU A 481 -22.54 22.73 1.77
N LYS A 482 -21.57 23.57 1.39
CA LYS A 482 -21.57 24.18 0.06
C LYS A 482 -21.38 23.11 -1.01
N PRO A 483 -21.94 23.26 -2.22
CA PRO A 483 -21.85 22.26 -3.29
C PRO A 483 -20.42 21.83 -3.65
N GLU A 484 -19.45 22.74 -3.54
CA GLU A 484 -18.04 22.51 -3.85
C GLU A 484 -17.22 21.92 -2.69
N THR A 485 -17.76 21.91 -1.46
CA THR A 485 -17.03 21.44 -0.27
C THR A 485 -16.99 19.92 -0.23
N LYS A 486 -15.77 19.38 -0.19
CA LYS A 486 -15.50 17.93 -0.12
C LYS A 486 -15.75 17.37 1.28
N MET A 487 -15.85 16.05 1.39
CA MET A 487 -16.00 15.37 2.68
C MET A 487 -15.03 14.20 2.88
N VAL A 488 -14.36 14.20 4.04
CA VAL A 488 -13.64 13.04 4.57
C VAL A 488 -14.54 12.30 5.56
N CYS A 489 -14.76 11.01 5.36
CA CYS A 489 -15.44 10.16 6.34
C CYS A 489 -14.43 9.37 7.18
N MET A 490 -14.57 9.44 8.51
CA MET A 490 -13.68 8.75 9.44
C MET A 490 -14.11 7.27 9.61
N VAL A 491 -13.22 6.36 9.23
CA VAL A 491 -13.42 4.89 9.31
C VAL A 491 -12.33 4.19 10.15
N LYS A 492 -11.66 4.95 11.02
CA LYS A 492 -10.62 4.48 11.94
C LYS A 492 -11.15 3.55 13.05
N ALA A 493 -10.28 2.73 13.62
CA ALA A 493 -10.63 1.78 14.69
C ALA A 493 -11.76 0.84 14.27
N SER A 494 -11.60 0.22 13.09
CA SER A 494 -12.64 -0.62 12.46
C SER A 494 -13.98 0.10 12.30
N ALA A 495 -13.96 1.34 11.77
CA ALA A 495 -15.15 2.19 11.65
C ALA A 495 -15.90 2.35 12.99
N TYR A 496 -15.19 2.73 14.05
CA TYR A 496 -15.71 2.77 15.42
C TYR A 496 -16.43 1.48 15.83
N GLY A 497 -15.80 0.33 15.56
CA GLY A 497 -16.32 -0.99 15.89
C GLY A 497 -17.35 -1.56 14.90
N ALA A 498 -17.89 -0.76 13.97
CA ALA A 498 -18.89 -1.19 12.99
C ALA A 498 -18.34 -2.12 11.90
N GLY A 499 -17.02 -2.20 11.74
CA GLY A 499 -16.34 -2.98 10.71
C GLY A 499 -15.96 -2.13 9.50
N SER A 500 -14.66 -2.06 9.20
CA SER A 500 -14.09 -1.09 8.26
C SER A 500 -14.54 -1.28 6.81
N TYR A 501 -14.57 -2.52 6.30
CA TYR A 501 -14.78 -2.77 4.87
C TYR A 501 -16.17 -2.38 4.36
N GLU A 502 -17.25 -2.91 4.95
CA GLU A 502 -18.61 -2.67 4.44
C GLU A 502 -19.02 -1.19 4.60
N ILE A 503 -18.57 -0.54 5.67
CA ILE A 503 -18.72 0.91 5.86
C ILE A 503 -17.97 1.66 4.74
N ALA A 504 -16.69 1.39 4.54
CA ALA A 504 -15.88 2.04 3.51
C ALA A 504 -16.46 1.84 2.09
N LYS A 505 -16.95 0.63 1.79
CA LYS A 505 -17.58 0.29 0.51
C LYS A 505 -18.86 1.09 0.30
N THR A 506 -19.74 1.11 1.30
CA THR A 506 -20.98 1.90 1.26
C THR A 506 -20.66 3.38 1.02
N LEU A 507 -19.71 3.95 1.76
CA LEU A 507 -19.31 5.36 1.59
C LEU A 507 -18.74 5.64 0.19
N GLN A 508 -17.95 4.73 -0.36
CA GLN A 508 -17.43 4.83 -1.73
C GLN A 508 -18.55 4.78 -2.78
N ASP A 509 -19.51 3.87 -2.64
CA ASP A 509 -20.66 3.74 -3.56
C ASP A 509 -21.51 5.02 -3.53
N HIS A 510 -21.53 5.70 -2.39
CA HIS A 510 -22.13 7.03 -2.20
C HIS A 510 -21.18 8.20 -2.51
N ARG A 511 -20.07 7.95 -3.22
CA ARG A 511 -19.14 8.95 -3.77
C ARG A 511 -18.57 9.92 -2.73
N VAL A 512 -18.20 9.43 -1.55
CA VAL A 512 -17.41 10.22 -0.59
C VAL A 512 -16.05 10.56 -1.20
N ASP A 513 -15.54 11.78 -0.98
CA ASP A 513 -14.28 12.22 -1.57
C ASP A 513 -13.05 11.52 -0.97
N TYR A 514 -13.06 11.32 0.34
CA TYR A 514 -11.95 10.76 1.11
C TYR A 514 -12.44 9.88 2.26
N LEU A 515 -11.71 8.81 2.52
CA LEU A 515 -11.79 8.04 3.76
C LEU A 515 -10.59 8.36 4.64
N ALA A 516 -10.72 8.22 5.95
CA ALA A 516 -9.59 8.35 6.87
C ALA A 516 -9.55 7.20 7.88
N VAL A 517 -8.41 6.51 7.95
CA VAL A 517 -8.12 5.39 8.87
C VAL A 517 -7.01 5.79 9.85
N ALA A 518 -6.85 5.03 10.93
CA ALA A 518 -5.81 5.34 11.92
C ALA A 518 -4.41 5.04 11.39
N VAL A 519 -4.20 3.82 10.91
CA VAL A 519 -2.88 3.27 10.55
C VAL A 519 -2.87 2.68 9.14
N ALA A 520 -1.68 2.49 8.58
CA ALA A 520 -1.51 2.01 7.22
C ALA A 520 -2.11 0.62 6.98
N ASP A 521 -2.08 -0.27 7.99
CA ASP A 521 -2.61 -1.63 7.86
C ASP A 521 -4.12 -1.61 7.59
N GLU A 522 -4.89 -0.80 8.34
CA GLU A 522 -6.32 -0.59 8.09
C GLU A 522 -6.56 -0.11 6.65
N GLY A 523 -5.74 0.82 6.15
CA GLY A 523 -5.85 1.33 4.78
C GLY A 523 -5.48 0.28 3.72
N SER A 524 -4.47 -0.54 4.00
CA SER A 524 -4.03 -1.61 3.11
C SER A 524 -5.10 -2.69 2.98
N ASP A 525 -5.79 -3.01 4.07
CA ASP A 525 -6.86 -4.00 4.09
C ASP A 525 -8.08 -3.52 3.30
N LEU A 526 -8.44 -2.24 3.43
CA LEU A 526 -9.46 -1.63 2.58
C LEU A 526 -9.09 -1.69 1.09
N ARG A 527 -7.82 -1.44 0.75
CA ARG A 527 -7.34 -1.51 -0.64
C ARG A 527 -7.39 -2.94 -1.19
N LYS A 528 -6.96 -3.94 -0.42
CA LYS A 528 -7.06 -5.36 -0.78
C LYS A 528 -8.52 -5.78 -1.00
N ALA A 529 -9.44 -5.21 -0.22
CA ALA A 529 -10.87 -5.46 -0.34
C ALA A 529 -11.57 -4.68 -1.48
N GLY A 530 -10.83 -3.88 -2.26
CA GLY A 530 -11.35 -3.22 -3.47
C GLY A 530 -11.79 -1.76 -3.28
N ILE A 531 -11.46 -1.13 -2.14
CA ILE A 531 -11.69 0.31 -1.96
C ILE A 531 -10.67 1.10 -2.80
N THR A 532 -11.17 1.98 -3.65
CA THR A 532 -10.43 2.82 -4.61
C THR A 532 -10.47 4.32 -4.27
N CYS A 533 -11.40 4.77 -3.43
CA CYS A 533 -11.46 6.14 -2.90
C CYS A 533 -10.12 6.56 -2.27
N SER A 534 -9.75 7.85 -2.26
CA SER A 534 -8.56 8.31 -1.54
C SER A 534 -8.67 7.99 -0.05
N ILE A 535 -7.57 7.52 0.56
CA ILE A 535 -7.51 7.12 1.97
C ILE A 535 -6.39 7.90 2.65
N MET A 536 -6.75 8.66 3.68
CA MET A 536 -5.84 9.38 4.56
C MET A 536 -5.43 8.50 5.74
N ILE A 537 -4.13 8.46 6.05
CA ILE A 537 -3.59 7.81 7.26
C ILE A 537 -3.37 8.87 8.33
N MET A 538 -4.15 8.81 9.40
CA MET A 538 -4.14 9.83 10.46
C MET A 538 -2.95 9.70 11.43
N ASN A 539 -2.38 8.50 11.55
CA ASN A 539 -1.22 8.23 12.40
C ASN A 539 -0.21 7.34 11.64
N PRO A 540 0.55 7.90 10.69
CA PRO A 540 1.51 7.13 9.92
C PRO A 540 2.69 6.71 10.80
N GLU A 541 2.99 5.42 10.78
CA GLU A 541 4.17 4.84 11.42
C GLU A 541 5.34 4.78 10.44
N LEU A 542 6.56 5.08 10.91
CA LEU A 542 7.78 5.09 10.10
C LEU A 542 8.03 3.74 9.40
N THR A 543 7.72 2.63 10.09
CA THR A 543 7.87 1.26 9.59
C THR A 543 6.88 0.92 8.48
N ALA A 544 5.80 1.68 8.34
CA ALA A 544 4.69 1.39 7.42
C ALA A 544 4.72 2.22 6.14
N PHE A 545 5.75 3.05 5.91
CA PHE A 545 5.84 3.88 4.71
C PHE A 545 5.77 3.09 3.41
N LYS A 546 6.45 1.93 3.33
CA LYS A 546 6.39 1.06 2.16
C LYS A 546 4.96 0.60 1.88
N THR A 547 4.22 0.19 2.91
CA THR A 547 2.80 -0.17 2.80
C THR A 547 1.99 1.02 2.26
N MET A 548 2.23 2.24 2.76
CA MET A 548 1.54 3.43 2.26
C MET A 548 1.82 3.68 0.77
N PHE A 549 3.06 3.52 0.32
CA PHE A 549 3.43 3.68 -1.10
C PHE A 549 2.82 2.60 -1.99
N ASP A 550 2.84 1.34 -1.54
CA ASP A 550 2.32 0.19 -2.28
C ASP A 550 0.81 0.26 -2.46
N TYR A 551 0.11 0.73 -1.43
CA TYR A 551 -1.35 0.83 -1.42
C TYR A 551 -1.88 2.24 -1.69
N LYS A 552 -1.01 3.20 -2.03
CA LYS A 552 -1.37 4.61 -2.31
C LYS A 552 -2.25 5.20 -1.19
N LEU A 553 -1.73 5.15 0.03
CA LEU A 553 -2.36 5.67 1.24
C LEU A 553 -1.69 6.99 1.61
N GLU A 554 -2.45 8.07 1.70
CA GLU A 554 -1.93 9.45 1.82
C GLU A 554 -1.69 9.79 3.31
N PRO A 555 -0.45 9.99 3.78
CA PRO A 555 -0.17 10.16 5.21
C PRO A 555 -0.39 11.59 5.71
N GLU A 556 -0.88 11.70 6.94
CA GLU A 556 -0.83 12.93 7.73
C GLU A 556 0.63 13.22 8.14
N VAL A 557 1.13 14.42 7.84
CA VAL A 557 2.46 14.87 8.28
C VAL A 557 2.32 15.99 9.29
N TYR A 558 2.84 15.74 10.49
CA TYR A 558 2.66 16.61 11.66
C TYR A 558 3.97 17.04 12.34
N SER A 559 5.12 16.60 11.84
CA SER A 559 6.42 17.00 12.38
C SER A 559 7.53 16.93 11.32
N PHE A 560 8.60 17.68 11.56
CA PHE A 560 9.80 17.69 10.71
C PHE A 560 10.51 16.35 10.67
N HIS A 561 10.54 15.60 11.77
CA HIS A 561 11.15 14.28 11.82
C HIS A 561 10.39 13.32 10.89
N LEU A 562 9.07 13.24 11.03
CA LEU A 562 8.21 12.41 10.18
C LEU A 562 8.34 12.79 8.70
N LEU A 563 8.32 14.09 8.39
CA LEU A 563 8.50 14.58 7.02
C LEU A 563 9.84 14.09 6.41
N ASN A 564 10.93 14.27 7.15
CA ASN A 564 12.27 13.90 6.68
C ASN A 564 12.40 12.39 6.46
N GLU A 565 11.88 11.57 7.38
CA GLU A 565 11.91 10.10 7.24
C GLU A 565 10.99 9.61 6.10
N LEU A 566 9.83 10.25 5.91
CA LEU A 566 8.94 9.94 4.79
C LEU A 566 9.59 10.28 3.44
N ILE A 567 10.27 11.43 3.33
CA ILE A 567 11.03 11.82 2.15
C ILE A 567 12.10 10.76 1.87
N LYS A 568 12.94 10.44 2.84
CA LYS A 568 14.00 9.42 2.68
C LYS A 568 13.44 8.07 2.22
N ALA A 569 12.34 7.61 2.83
CA ALA A 569 11.70 6.34 2.49
C ALA A 569 11.09 6.37 1.08
N ALA A 570 10.40 7.46 0.72
CA ALA A 570 9.83 7.64 -0.61
C ALA A 570 10.95 7.66 -1.67
N GLU A 571 12.01 8.43 -1.43
CA GLU A 571 13.14 8.47 -2.35
C GLU A 571 13.81 7.09 -2.48
N LYS A 572 13.98 6.34 -1.38
CA LYS A 572 14.48 4.96 -1.32
C LYS A 572 13.56 3.93 -2.01
N GLU A 573 12.29 4.19 -2.19
CA GLU A 573 11.41 3.34 -3.01
C GLU A 573 11.24 3.89 -4.46
N GLY A 574 11.87 5.04 -4.74
CA GLY A 574 11.79 5.74 -6.01
C GLY A 574 10.43 6.40 -6.23
N VAL A 575 9.66 6.58 -5.15
CA VAL A 575 8.38 7.28 -5.16
C VAL A 575 8.64 8.77 -5.27
N THR A 576 7.87 9.42 -6.13
CA THR A 576 7.92 10.87 -6.34
C THR A 576 6.53 11.43 -6.21
N ASN A 577 6.46 12.69 -5.77
CA ASN A 577 5.23 13.44 -5.63
C ASN A 577 4.12 12.69 -4.86
N PHE A 578 4.50 11.97 -3.81
CA PHE A 578 3.56 11.27 -2.97
C PHE A 578 2.68 12.27 -2.21
N PRO A 579 1.34 12.21 -2.34
CA PRO A 579 0.46 13.17 -1.70
C PRO A 579 0.52 13.02 -0.17
N ILE A 580 0.68 14.14 0.53
CA ILE A 580 0.70 14.22 2.00
C ILE A 580 -0.28 15.26 2.53
N HIS A 581 -0.76 15.06 3.74
CA HIS A 581 -1.71 15.96 4.40
C HIS A 581 -1.05 16.67 5.58
N ILE A 582 -0.80 17.97 5.45
CA ILE A 582 -0.11 18.77 6.46
C ILE A 582 -1.04 19.05 7.64
N LYS A 583 -0.65 18.64 8.84
CA LYS A 583 -1.40 18.95 10.06
C LYS A 583 -0.82 20.16 10.77
N LEU A 584 -1.66 21.14 11.08
CA LEU A 584 -1.32 22.31 11.87
C LEU A 584 -1.85 22.17 13.30
N ASP A 585 -1.05 22.60 14.27
CA ASP A 585 -1.50 22.78 15.64
C ASP A 585 -2.02 24.21 15.84
N THR A 586 -3.32 24.33 16.06
CA THR A 586 -3.99 25.61 16.32
C THR A 586 -4.44 25.75 17.77
N GLY A 587 -3.86 24.96 18.68
CA GLY A 587 -4.14 25.00 20.12
C GLY A 587 -4.61 23.68 20.72
N MET A 588 -4.51 22.56 20.00
CA MET A 588 -4.77 21.23 20.56
C MET A 588 -3.52 20.67 21.24
N HIS A 589 -2.31 21.06 20.80
CA HIS A 589 -1.03 20.63 21.36
C HIS A 589 -0.82 19.12 21.42
N ARG A 590 -1.49 18.38 20.52
CA ARG A 590 -1.36 16.93 20.41
C ARG A 590 -0.35 16.54 19.34
N LEU A 591 -0.58 17.02 18.12
CA LEU A 591 0.27 16.82 16.94
C LEU A 591 0.02 18.00 16.01
N GLY A 592 1.00 18.36 15.18
CA GLY A 592 0.90 19.35 14.11
C GLY A 592 2.02 20.38 14.17
N PHE A 593 2.29 21.00 13.03
CA PHE A 593 3.22 22.13 12.95
C PHE A 593 2.60 23.37 13.58
N ALA A 594 3.39 24.12 14.34
CA ALA A 594 2.99 25.42 14.81
C ALA A 594 2.89 26.41 13.62
N PRO A 595 2.00 27.41 13.64
CA PRO A 595 1.89 28.41 12.57
C PRO A 595 3.22 29.10 12.23
N GLU A 596 4.09 29.27 13.21
CA GLU A 596 5.41 29.89 13.06
C GLU A 596 6.42 29.02 12.29
N GLU A 597 6.18 27.71 12.20
CA GLU A 597 7.05 26.75 11.50
C GLU A 597 6.74 26.65 10.00
N ILE A 598 5.65 27.26 9.52
CA ILE A 598 5.21 27.19 8.12
C ILE A 598 6.29 27.65 7.12
N PRO A 599 7.04 28.75 7.34
CA PRO A 599 8.11 29.14 6.44
C PRO A 599 9.21 28.08 6.29
N GLU A 600 9.59 27.41 7.38
CA GLU A 600 10.57 26.32 7.36
C GLU A 600 10.01 25.07 6.67
N LEU A 601 8.75 24.74 6.92
CA LEU A 601 8.06 23.64 6.23
C LEU A 601 8.02 23.86 4.71
N ILE A 602 7.72 25.08 4.26
CA ILE A 602 7.75 25.44 2.84
C ILE A 602 9.14 25.24 2.23
N ASP A 603 10.18 25.71 2.91
CA ASP A 603 11.57 25.56 2.42
C ASP A 603 11.95 24.08 2.27
N ARG A 604 11.64 23.25 3.27
CA ARG A 604 11.90 21.81 3.23
C ARG A 604 11.11 21.11 2.12
N LEU A 605 9.81 21.39 2.00
CA LEU A 605 8.97 20.79 0.97
C LEU A 605 9.43 21.18 -0.44
N LYS A 606 9.94 22.40 -0.63
CA LYS A 606 10.49 22.82 -1.93
C LYS A 606 11.81 22.11 -2.27
N LYS A 607 12.60 21.67 -1.28
CA LYS A 607 13.94 21.08 -1.46
C LYS A 607 13.99 19.61 -1.87
N GLN A 608 12.84 19.00 -2.12
CA GLN A 608 12.69 17.57 -2.37
C GLN A 608 11.61 17.36 -3.44
N THR A 609 11.55 16.14 -4.00
CA THR A 609 10.57 15.79 -5.07
C THR A 609 9.79 14.51 -4.76
N ALA A 610 9.99 13.97 -3.56
CA ALA A 610 9.44 12.72 -3.07
C ALA A 610 7.97 12.86 -2.63
N VAL A 611 7.61 13.98 -2.00
CA VAL A 611 6.27 14.24 -1.43
C VAL A 611 5.71 15.58 -1.92
N ILE A 612 4.38 15.71 -1.91
CA ILE A 612 3.69 16.94 -2.31
C ILE A 612 2.50 17.23 -1.38
N PRO A 613 2.33 18.47 -0.87
CA PRO A 613 1.21 18.79 0.01
C PRO A 613 -0.11 18.75 -0.77
N ARG A 614 -0.96 17.76 -0.45
CA ARG A 614 -2.30 17.59 -1.03
C ARG A 614 -3.36 18.38 -0.27
N SER A 615 -3.25 18.38 1.06
CA SER A 615 -4.12 19.19 1.92
C SER A 615 -3.36 19.76 3.11
N VAL A 616 -3.97 20.74 3.76
CA VAL A 616 -3.56 21.28 5.05
C VAL A 616 -4.78 21.36 5.97
N PHE A 617 -4.60 20.97 7.23
CA PHE A 617 -5.73 20.87 8.16
C PHE A 617 -5.36 21.05 9.62
N SER A 618 -6.35 21.39 10.45
CA SER A 618 -6.24 21.37 11.91
C SER A 618 -7.50 20.75 12.55
N HIS A 619 -7.52 20.60 13.88
CA HIS A 619 -8.62 20.02 14.64
C HIS A 619 -9.21 21.04 15.62
N LEU A 620 -10.51 21.28 15.56
CA LEU A 620 -11.22 22.12 16.52
C LEU A 620 -11.33 21.42 17.87
N VAL A 621 -10.87 22.06 18.94
CA VAL A 621 -10.74 21.46 20.28
C VAL A 621 -12.08 21.38 21.01
N GLY A 622 -12.86 22.46 20.98
CA GLY A 622 -14.09 22.60 21.78
C GLY A 622 -15.32 22.93 20.94
N SER A 623 -15.33 22.50 19.66
CA SER A 623 -16.45 22.76 18.75
C SER A 623 -17.76 22.10 19.17
N ASP A 624 -17.74 21.19 20.13
CA ASP A 624 -18.87 20.50 20.76
C ASP A 624 -19.41 21.21 22.02
N GLY A 625 -18.78 22.29 22.50
CA GLY A 625 -19.24 23.07 23.66
C GLY A 625 -19.42 24.55 23.37
N ALA A 626 -20.53 25.16 23.80
CA ALA A 626 -20.77 26.60 23.61
C ALA A 626 -19.81 27.49 24.41
N GLN A 627 -19.32 26.98 25.54
CA GLN A 627 -18.36 27.66 26.40
C GLN A 627 -16.98 27.89 25.74
N PHE A 628 -16.69 27.19 24.64
CA PHE A 628 -15.40 27.26 23.93
C PHE A 628 -15.48 28.01 22.60
N ASP A 629 -16.57 28.73 22.32
CA ASP A 629 -16.79 29.36 21.03
C ASP A 629 -15.77 30.44 20.70
N SER A 630 -15.33 31.23 21.69
CA SER A 630 -14.29 32.24 21.52
C SER A 630 -12.96 31.61 21.12
N PHE A 631 -12.58 30.51 21.79
CA PHE A 631 -11.38 29.75 21.49
C PHE A 631 -11.45 29.13 20.08
N THR A 632 -12.58 28.51 19.74
CA THR A 632 -12.79 27.86 18.43
C THR A 632 -12.65 28.85 17.28
N ARG A 633 -13.20 30.07 17.41
CA ARG A 633 -13.02 31.13 16.40
C ARG A 633 -11.55 31.52 16.23
N ARG A 634 -10.81 31.66 17.32
CA ARG A 634 -9.37 31.93 17.28
C ARG A 634 -8.59 30.81 16.57
N GLN A 635 -8.96 29.54 16.76
CA GLN A 635 -8.34 28.43 16.03
C GLN A 635 -8.55 28.55 14.52
N ILE A 636 -9.77 28.92 14.10
CA ILE A 636 -10.12 29.10 12.68
C ILE A 636 -9.30 30.22 12.05
N GLU A 637 -9.18 31.37 12.73
CA GLU A 637 -8.38 32.50 12.26
C GLU A 637 -6.89 32.14 12.13
N MET A 638 -6.33 31.44 13.12
CA MET A 638 -4.94 30.96 13.08
C MET A 638 -4.71 29.97 11.93
N PHE A 639 -5.66 29.05 11.72
CA PHE A 639 -5.61 28.09 10.62
C PHE A 639 -5.67 28.78 9.25
N GLU A 640 -6.57 29.74 9.08
CA GLU A 640 -6.75 30.47 7.83
C GLU A 640 -5.44 31.17 7.43
N ALA A 641 -4.85 31.95 8.34
CA ALA A 641 -3.59 32.65 8.07
C ALA A 641 -2.43 31.70 7.71
N ALA A 642 -2.25 30.62 8.48
CA ALA A 642 -1.17 29.65 8.25
C ALA A 642 -1.36 28.86 6.94
N SER A 643 -2.60 28.45 6.64
CA SER A 643 -2.92 27.69 5.43
C SER A 643 -2.82 28.55 4.16
N GLU A 644 -3.13 29.85 4.23
CA GLU A 644 -2.90 30.79 3.12
C GLU A 644 -1.43 30.99 2.82
N CYS A 645 -0.58 31.10 3.86
CA CYS A 645 0.86 31.16 3.70
C CYS A 645 1.41 29.93 2.96
N LEU A 646 0.95 28.73 3.34
CA LEU A 646 1.32 27.49 2.66
C LEU A 646 0.83 27.46 1.20
N GLN A 647 -0.44 27.79 0.96
CA GLN A 647 -1.01 27.83 -0.40
C GLN A 647 -0.26 28.81 -1.31
N GLY A 648 0.11 29.98 -0.82
CA GLY A 648 0.84 30.98 -1.61
C GLY A 648 2.23 30.52 -2.08
N ALA A 649 2.78 29.47 -1.48
CA ALA A 649 4.09 28.93 -1.84
C ALA A 649 4.07 27.91 -2.99
N PHE A 650 2.90 27.35 -3.33
CA PHE A 650 2.74 26.29 -4.32
C PHE A 650 1.71 26.68 -5.40
N GLN A 651 1.95 26.29 -6.65
CA GLN A 651 1.06 26.63 -7.77
C GLN A 651 -0.21 25.77 -7.79
N HIS A 652 -0.09 24.50 -7.40
CA HIS A 652 -1.22 23.59 -7.33
C HIS A 652 -2.13 23.93 -6.13
N LYS A 653 -3.40 23.57 -6.23
CA LYS A 653 -4.38 23.78 -5.15
C LYS A 653 -4.11 22.82 -3.98
N ILE A 654 -3.91 23.37 -2.79
CA ILE A 654 -3.83 22.64 -1.51
C ILE A 654 -5.21 22.73 -0.85
N LEU A 655 -5.85 21.58 -0.63
CA LEU A 655 -7.16 21.53 0.03
C LEU A 655 -7.05 21.96 1.49
N ARG A 656 -7.90 22.89 1.94
CA ARG A 656 -7.93 23.36 3.34
C ARG A 656 -9.14 22.80 4.07
N HIS A 657 -8.95 22.28 5.28
CA HIS A 657 -10.05 21.76 6.09
C HIS A 657 -9.83 21.83 7.60
N ILE A 658 -10.84 22.23 8.37
CA ILE A 658 -10.74 22.29 9.84
C ILE A 658 -11.94 21.69 10.58
N CYS A 659 -13.15 21.76 10.01
CA CYS A 659 -14.35 21.28 10.67
C CYS A 659 -14.35 19.76 10.87
N ASN A 660 -14.46 19.35 12.13
CA ASN A 660 -14.97 18.05 12.57
C ASN A 660 -16.52 18.07 12.56
N THR A 661 -17.17 16.97 12.97
CA THR A 661 -18.65 16.85 12.98
C THR A 661 -19.37 18.07 13.57
N ALA A 662 -19.02 18.49 14.79
CA ALA A 662 -19.65 19.67 15.42
C ALA A 662 -19.36 20.97 14.65
N GLY A 663 -18.16 21.08 14.08
CA GLY A 663 -17.74 22.20 13.23
C GLY A 663 -18.60 22.36 11.97
N ILE A 664 -19.07 21.26 11.37
CA ILE A 664 -19.90 21.29 10.15
C ILE A 664 -21.20 22.08 10.40
N GLU A 665 -21.83 21.88 11.56
CA GLU A 665 -23.10 22.53 11.89
C GLU A 665 -22.92 23.90 12.53
N ARG A 666 -21.96 24.03 13.45
CA ARG A 666 -21.82 25.24 14.27
C ARG A 666 -20.98 26.33 13.62
N TYR A 667 -20.11 25.97 12.66
CA TYR A 667 -19.17 26.89 12.02
C TYR A 667 -19.19 26.74 10.49
N PRO A 668 -20.34 26.95 9.81
CA PRO A 668 -20.46 26.75 8.36
C PRO A 668 -19.55 27.69 7.54
N GLY A 669 -19.12 28.82 8.10
CA GLY A 669 -18.13 29.70 7.48
C GLY A 669 -16.72 29.09 7.36
N ALA A 670 -16.40 28.10 8.20
CA ALA A 670 -15.08 27.46 8.28
C ALA A 670 -15.00 26.10 7.55
N GLN A 671 -15.92 25.85 6.62
CA GLN A 671 -15.91 24.62 5.80
C GLN A 671 -14.69 24.56 4.85
N PHE A 672 -14.18 25.71 4.42
CA PHE A 672 -13.08 25.82 3.44
C PHE A 672 -13.30 24.91 2.21
N ASP A 673 -12.33 24.07 1.86
CA ASP A 673 -12.39 23.19 0.68
C ASP A 673 -12.91 21.79 1.03
N MET A 674 -12.85 21.38 2.31
CA MET A 674 -13.22 20.04 2.75
C MET A 674 -13.60 20.00 4.25
N VAL A 675 -14.44 19.05 4.68
CA VAL A 675 -14.78 18.82 6.10
C VAL A 675 -14.50 17.36 6.51
N ARG A 676 -14.42 17.08 7.81
CA ARG A 676 -14.20 15.72 8.34
C ARG A 676 -15.37 15.26 9.20
N LEU A 677 -16.13 14.28 8.70
CA LEU A 677 -17.28 13.70 9.36
C LEU A 677 -16.87 12.46 10.18
N GLY A 678 -16.97 12.58 11.51
CA GLY A 678 -16.66 11.54 12.48
C GLY A 678 -17.93 10.88 13.04
N ILE A 679 -18.17 11.00 14.36
CA ILE A 679 -19.30 10.33 15.05
C ILE A 679 -20.68 10.62 14.47
N GLY A 680 -20.89 11.82 13.90
CA GLY A 680 -22.14 12.15 13.22
C GLY A 680 -22.48 11.19 12.08
N LEU A 681 -21.49 10.58 11.42
CA LEU A 681 -21.70 9.52 10.43
C LEU A 681 -22.41 8.30 11.04
N TYR A 682 -22.12 8.01 12.32
CA TYR A 682 -22.66 6.90 13.10
C TYR A 682 -23.90 7.30 13.90
N GLY A 683 -24.48 8.46 13.59
CA GLY A 683 -25.79 8.87 14.07
C GLY A 683 -25.79 9.63 15.38
N ILE A 684 -24.64 10.04 15.92
CA ILE A 684 -24.59 10.79 17.19
C ILE A 684 -24.19 12.22 16.92
N ASP A 685 -25.02 13.17 17.36
CA ASP A 685 -24.67 14.58 17.38
C ASP A 685 -23.77 14.88 18.58
N PRO A 686 -22.50 15.26 18.39
CA PRO A 686 -21.57 15.53 19.48
C PRO A 686 -21.90 16.81 20.27
N PHE A 687 -22.75 17.71 19.76
CA PHE A 687 -23.14 18.94 20.46
C PHE A 687 -24.36 18.72 21.36
N THR A 688 -25.38 18.02 20.87
CA THR A 688 -26.63 17.76 21.64
C THR A 688 -26.64 16.43 22.37
N ASN A 689 -25.70 15.52 22.07
CA ASN A 689 -25.67 14.13 22.52
C ASN A 689 -26.92 13.32 22.12
N GLN A 690 -27.64 13.74 21.07
CA GLN A 690 -28.83 13.05 20.55
C GLN A 690 -28.47 12.08 19.42
N ILE A 691 -29.31 11.07 19.24
CA ILE A 691 -29.23 10.15 18.11
C ILE A 691 -30.05 10.71 16.94
N ILE A 692 -29.42 10.88 15.78
CA ILE A 692 -30.05 11.30 14.51
C ILE A 692 -30.68 10.07 13.84
N HIS A 693 -29.85 9.17 13.30
CA HIS A 693 -30.25 7.84 12.84
C HIS A 693 -29.28 6.81 13.41
N ASN A 694 -29.78 5.90 14.25
CA ASN A 694 -28.94 4.88 14.88
C ASN A 694 -28.34 3.94 13.83
N VAL A 695 -27.02 3.76 13.88
CA VAL A 695 -26.30 2.88 12.94
C VAL A 695 -26.03 1.50 13.55
N SER A 696 -25.78 1.40 14.84
CA SER A 696 -25.25 0.20 15.48
C SER A 696 -26.17 -0.31 16.60
N THR A 697 -26.57 -1.57 16.54
CA THR A 697 -27.36 -2.24 17.58
C THR A 697 -26.62 -3.50 18.05
N LEU A 698 -26.16 -3.51 19.30
CA LEU A 698 -25.52 -4.67 19.91
C LEU A 698 -26.57 -5.50 20.65
N LYS A 699 -26.70 -6.76 20.26
CA LYS A 699 -27.66 -7.67 20.89
C LYS A 699 -27.11 -9.08 21.05
N THR A 700 -27.71 -9.77 22.00
CA THR A 700 -27.34 -11.12 22.40
C THR A 700 -28.61 -11.91 22.75
N THR A 701 -28.45 -13.13 23.25
CA THR A 701 -29.56 -14.03 23.61
C THR A 701 -29.43 -14.53 25.03
N ILE A 702 -30.56 -14.85 25.68
CA ILE A 702 -30.55 -15.52 26.98
C ILE A 702 -30.06 -16.96 26.81
N LEU A 703 -28.97 -17.33 27.51
CA LEU A 703 -28.45 -18.70 27.53
C LEU A 703 -29.25 -19.58 28.48
N GLN A 704 -29.43 -19.09 29.71
CA GLN A 704 -29.97 -19.86 30.80
C GLN A 704 -30.68 -18.95 31.81
N ILE A 705 -31.78 -19.42 32.39
CA ILE A 705 -32.48 -18.72 33.48
C ILE A 705 -32.46 -19.59 34.74
N HIS A 706 -32.10 -18.99 35.88
CA HIS A 706 -32.13 -19.62 37.20
C HIS A 706 -33.12 -18.92 38.13
N GLU A 707 -33.87 -19.71 38.90
CA GLU A 707 -34.62 -19.23 40.06
C GLU A 707 -33.65 -19.15 41.26
N VAL A 708 -33.42 -17.96 41.78
CA VAL A 708 -32.45 -17.71 42.85
C VAL A 708 -33.17 -17.13 44.08
N PRO A 709 -33.11 -17.81 45.25
CA PRO A 709 -33.77 -17.34 46.46
C PRO A 709 -33.25 -15.99 46.96
N LYS A 710 -34.09 -15.31 47.73
CA LYS A 710 -33.70 -14.13 48.53
C LYS A 710 -32.46 -14.42 49.40
N GLU A 711 -31.63 -13.38 49.60
CA GLU A 711 -30.35 -13.36 50.33
C GLU A 711 -29.18 -14.11 49.66
N GLU A 712 -29.43 -14.88 48.59
CA GLU A 712 -28.36 -15.51 47.81
C GLU A 712 -27.56 -14.50 46.99
N THR A 713 -26.44 -14.98 46.44
CA THR A 713 -25.47 -14.13 45.73
C THR A 713 -25.12 -14.66 44.35
N VAL A 714 -24.99 -13.76 43.38
CA VAL A 714 -24.71 -14.04 41.97
C VAL A 714 -23.34 -13.48 41.57
N GLY A 715 -22.59 -14.28 40.81
CA GLY A 715 -21.34 -13.87 40.16
C GLY A 715 -20.12 -13.78 41.07
N TYR A 716 -19.01 -13.28 40.50
CA TYR A 716 -17.72 -13.24 41.19
C TYR A 716 -17.75 -12.45 42.50
N SER A 717 -17.01 -12.98 43.48
CA SER A 717 -16.87 -12.38 44.81
C SER A 717 -18.21 -12.16 45.52
N ARG A 718 -19.27 -12.89 45.12
CA ARG A 718 -20.60 -12.81 45.71
C ARG A 718 -21.19 -11.39 45.69
N LYS A 719 -20.83 -10.60 44.67
CA LYS A 719 -21.16 -9.16 44.58
C LYS A 719 -22.62 -8.87 44.22
N GLY A 720 -23.31 -9.76 43.52
CA GLY A 720 -24.73 -9.62 43.19
C GLY A 720 -25.62 -10.19 44.28
N HIS A 721 -25.77 -9.49 45.41
CA HIS A 721 -26.67 -9.92 46.49
C HIS A 721 -28.13 -9.61 46.15
N LEU A 722 -29.04 -10.56 46.40
CA LEU A 722 -30.45 -10.46 46.04
C LEU A 722 -31.33 -10.18 47.26
N GLU A 723 -32.18 -9.16 47.17
CA GLU A 723 -33.07 -8.73 48.26
C GLU A 723 -34.46 -9.39 48.22
N ARG A 724 -34.74 -10.18 47.17
CA ARG A 724 -35.97 -10.96 46.96
C ARG A 724 -35.66 -12.24 46.19
N ASP A 725 -36.64 -13.15 46.12
CA ASP A 725 -36.60 -14.26 45.18
C ASP A 725 -36.60 -13.68 43.76
N SER A 726 -35.60 -14.05 42.96
CA SER A 726 -35.34 -13.45 41.65
C SER A 726 -35.12 -14.49 40.57
N ARG A 727 -35.48 -14.14 39.33
CA ARG A 727 -35.12 -14.87 38.11
C ARG A 727 -33.90 -14.22 37.49
N ILE A 728 -32.80 -14.96 37.41
CA ILE A 728 -31.51 -14.46 36.93
C ILE A 728 -31.17 -15.13 35.61
N ALA A 729 -31.05 -14.33 34.54
CA ALA A 729 -30.66 -14.81 33.23
C ALA A 729 -29.16 -14.59 32.97
N ALA A 730 -28.50 -15.58 32.38
CA ALA A 730 -27.14 -15.46 31.87
C ALA A 730 -27.16 -15.14 30.37
N ILE A 731 -26.35 -14.18 29.93
CA ILE A 731 -26.21 -13.77 28.52
C ILE A 731 -24.73 -13.82 28.08
N PRO A 732 -24.42 -14.27 26.84
CA PRO A 732 -23.05 -14.50 26.35
C PRO A 732 -22.38 -13.20 25.89
N ILE A 733 -22.28 -12.25 26.81
CA ILE A 733 -21.51 -11.02 26.61
C ILE A 733 -20.83 -10.60 27.91
N GLY A 734 -19.52 -10.42 27.86
CA GLY A 734 -18.73 -9.96 28.99
C GLY A 734 -17.76 -8.84 28.63
N TYR A 735 -16.80 -8.59 29.52
CA TYR A 735 -15.82 -7.54 29.29
C TYR A 735 -14.82 -7.87 28.16
N ALA A 736 -14.67 -9.16 27.79
CA ALA A 736 -13.87 -9.56 26.63
C ALA A 736 -14.54 -9.22 25.29
N ASP A 737 -15.86 -8.97 25.32
CA ASP A 737 -16.67 -8.58 24.17
C ASP A 737 -16.87 -7.06 24.06
N GLY A 738 -16.45 -6.31 25.08
CA GLY A 738 -16.53 -4.85 25.13
C GLY A 738 -17.44 -4.26 26.21
N LEU A 739 -18.12 -5.10 27.01
CA LEU A 739 -19.03 -4.62 28.05
C LEU A 739 -18.26 -4.18 29.31
N ASN A 740 -18.28 -2.88 29.63
CA ASN A 740 -17.51 -2.33 30.73
C ASN A 740 -17.97 -2.88 32.10
N ARG A 741 -17.02 -3.33 32.94
CA ARG A 741 -17.33 -3.92 34.25
C ARG A 741 -18.06 -2.98 35.21
N ARG A 742 -17.92 -1.66 35.05
CA ARG A 742 -18.62 -0.65 35.87
C ARG A 742 -20.13 -0.62 35.62
N LEU A 743 -20.62 -1.21 34.53
CA LEU A 743 -22.05 -1.36 34.25
C LEU A 743 -22.73 -2.43 35.13
N GLY A 744 -21.94 -3.35 35.71
CA GLY A 744 -22.45 -4.41 36.60
C GLY A 744 -22.95 -3.88 37.94
N ASN A 745 -23.42 -4.77 38.82
CA ASN A 745 -23.92 -4.44 40.15
C ASN A 745 -25.07 -3.40 40.13
N GLY A 746 -25.95 -3.48 39.16
CA GLY A 746 -27.14 -2.63 39.05
C GLY A 746 -26.90 -1.20 38.56
N HIS A 747 -25.67 -0.83 38.18
CA HIS A 747 -25.37 0.53 37.68
C HIS A 747 -25.98 0.78 36.29
N ALA A 748 -26.22 -0.28 35.51
CA ALA A 748 -26.88 -0.21 34.21
C ALA A 748 -27.83 -1.40 33.98
N TYR A 749 -28.43 -1.44 32.80
CA TYR A 749 -29.40 -2.45 32.38
C TYR A 749 -29.27 -2.71 30.87
N CYS A 750 -29.72 -3.88 30.43
CA CYS A 750 -30.05 -4.14 29.03
C CYS A 750 -31.58 -4.18 28.85
N LEU A 751 -32.06 -4.29 27.61
CA LEU A 751 -33.49 -4.49 27.34
C LEU A 751 -33.78 -5.93 26.96
N VAL A 752 -34.74 -6.55 27.64
CA VAL A 752 -35.31 -7.86 27.26
C VAL A 752 -36.81 -7.65 27.01
N ASN A 753 -37.29 -8.00 25.82
CA ASN A 753 -38.68 -7.75 25.40
C ASN A 753 -39.16 -6.30 25.66
N GLY A 754 -38.27 -5.32 25.44
CA GLY A 754 -38.53 -3.89 25.65
C GLY A 754 -38.52 -3.43 27.12
N GLN A 755 -38.27 -4.32 28.08
CA GLN A 755 -38.23 -4.01 29.51
C GLN A 755 -36.80 -3.98 30.04
N LYS A 756 -36.55 -3.12 31.05
CA LYS A 756 -35.22 -2.97 31.66
C LYS A 756 -34.88 -4.18 32.51
N ALA A 757 -33.82 -4.87 32.16
CA ALA A 757 -33.22 -5.96 32.93
C ALA A 757 -31.89 -5.48 33.54
N PRO A 758 -31.84 -5.13 34.84
CA PRO A 758 -30.62 -4.67 35.50
C PRO A 758 -29.51 -5.72 35.49
N TYR A 759 -28.25 -5.30 35.34
CA TYR A 759 -27.11 -6.21 35.49
C TYR A 759 -26.91 -6.62 36.95
N VAL A 760 -26.69 -7.91 37.20
CA VAL A 760 -26.54 -8.47 38.54
C VAL A 760 -25.10 -8.95 38.77
N GLY A 761 -24.50 -8.48 39.86
CA GLY A 761 -23.11 -8.79 40.17
C GLY A 761 -22.12 -8.17 39.17
N ASN A 762 -20.87 -8.61 39.22
CA ASN A 762 -19.85 -8.13 38.30
C ASN A 762 -20.06 -8.69 36.89
N ILE A 763 -19.79 -7.88 35.87
CA ILE A 763 -19.62 -8.38 34.49
C ILE A 763 -18.41 -9.33 34.47
N CYS A 764 -18.61 -10.56 33.99
CA CYS A 764 -17.57 -11.60 33.85
C CYS A 764 -16.89 -11.50 32.47
N MET A 765 -15.95 -12.41 32.18
CA MET A 765 -15.15 -12.35 30.96
C MET A 765 -16.01 -12.52 29.69
N ASP A 766 -16.81 -13.59 29.63
CA ASP A 766 -17.57 -13.99 28.43
C ASP A 766 -19.10 -14.01 28.65
N VAL A 767 -19.55 -13.85 29.90
CA VAL A 767 -20.96 -13.93 30.30
C VAL A 767 -21.28 -12.83 31.31
N CYS A 768 -22.49 -12.31 31.31
CA CYS A 768 -22.99 -11.53 32.43
C CYS A 768 -24.41 -11.94 32.82
N MET A 769 -24.82 -11.52 34.01
CA MET A 769 -26.10 -11.90 34.60
C MET A 769 -27.01 -10.67 34.66
N ILE A 770 -28.28 -10.88 34.38
CA ILE A 770 -29.31 -9.85 34.38
C ILE A 770 -30.52 -10.33 35.19
N ASP A 771 -31.16 -9.41 35.91
CA ASP A 771 -32.40 -9.68 36.65
C ASP A 771 -33.59 -9.58 35.67
N VAL A 772 -34.28 -10.71 35.47
CA VAL A 772 -35.46 -10.85 34.63
C VAL A 772 -36.70 -11.25 35.44
N THR A 773 -36.69 -11.01 36.76
CA THR A 773 -37.76 -11.42 37.68
C THR A 773 -39.14 -10.97 37.23
N ASP A 774 -39.27 -9.70 36.82
CA ASP A 774 -40.53 -9.10 36.40
C ASP A 774 -40.74 -9.11 34.88
N ILE A 775 -39.90 -9.86 34.13
CA ILE A 775 -39.91 -9.90 32.67
C ILE A 775 -40.38 -11.28 32.20
N ASP A 776 -41.44 -11.30 31.39
CA ASP A 776 -41.85 -12.52 30.69
C ASP A 776 -40.88 -12.81 29.54
N CYS A 777 -39.95 -13.74 29.77
CA CYS A 777 -38.92 -14.16 28.84
C CYS A 777 -38.50 -15.61 29.07
N LYS A 778 -37.91 -16.21 28.03
CA LYS A 778 -37.36 -17.57 28.01
C LYS A 778 -35.94 -17.60 27.43
N GLU A 779 -35.25 -18.72 27.63
CA GLU A 779 -33.96 -18.99 26.98
C GLU A 779 -34.10 -18.88 25.46
N GLY A 780 -33.11 -18.24 24.82
CA GLY A 780 -33.12 -17.88 23.40
C GLY A 780 -33.76 -16.53 23.07
N ASP A 781 -34.50 -15.89 23.99
CA ASP A 781 -35.01 -14.54 23.77
C ASP A 781 -33.87 -13.52 23.68
N LYS A 782 -34.10 -12.43 22.95
CA LYS A 782 -33.09 -11.41 22.66
C LYS A 782 -32.94 -10.42 23.82
N ALA A 783 -31.69 -10.06 24.10
CA ALA A 783 -31.32 -8.95 24.97
C ALA A 783 -30.58 -7.88 24.17
N ILE A 784 -31.03 -6.62 24.23
CA ILE A 784 -30.41 -5.47 23.55
C ILE A 784 -29.51 -4.75 24.55
N ILE A 785 -28.22 -4.66 24.23
CA ILE A 785 -27.20 -4.01 25.06
C ILE A 785 -27.18 -2.50 24.76
N PHE A 786 -27.26 -2.14 23.47
CA PHE A 786 -27.56 -0.79 23.01
C PHE A 786 -28.18 -0.85 21.60
N GLY A 787 -28.99 0.15 21.24
CA GLY A 787 -29.71 0.27 19.98
C GLY A 787 -30.69 1.44 20.01
N ASP A 788 -31.76 1.39 19.22
CA ASP A 788 -32.76 2.47 19.14
C ASP A 788 -33.44 2.77 20.49
N ASP A 789 -33.91 1.72 21.17
CA ASP A 789 -34.63 1.85 22.45
C ASP A 789 -33.71 2.01 23.67
N LEU A 790 -32.41 1.74 23.49
CA LEU A 790 -31.37 1.95 24.50
C LEU A 790 -30.15 2.58 23.82
N PRO A 791 -30.17 3.91 23.59
CA PRO A 791 -29.08 4.60 22.90
C PRO A 791 -27.73 4.40 23.59
N VAL A 792 -26.67 4.32 22.78
CA VAL A 792 -25.29 4.20 23.30
C VAL A 792 -24.90 5.35 24.24
N THR A 793 -25.53 6.52 24.08
CA THR A 793 -25.31 7.71 24.92
C THR A 793 -25.70 7.47 26.38
N VAL A 794 -26.72 6.64 26.64
CA VAL A 794 -27.12 6.24 28.00
C VAL A 794 -25.99 5.49 28.69
N LEU A 795 -25.32 4.56 27.99
CA LEU A 795 -24.20 3.80 28.56
C LEU A 795 -22.99 4.70 28.81
N SER A 796 -22.68 5.62 27.87
CA SER A 796 -21.56 6.54 28.06
C SER A 796 -21.79 7.51 29.22
N GLU A 797 -23.02 7.97 29.44
CA GLU A 797 -23.38 8.83 30.59
C GLU A 797 -23.20 8.09 31.92
N ILE A 798 -23.68 6.85 32.04
CA ILE A 798 -23.49 6.02 33.24
C ILE A 798 -22.00 5.79 33.53
N LEU A 799 -21.19 5.64 32.48
CA LEU A 799 -19.75 5.39 32.60
C LEU A 799 -18.91 6.66 32.74
N GLU A 800 -19.53 7.85 32.68
CA GLU A 800 -18.84 9.15 32.66
C GLU A 800 -17.80 9.24 31.52
N THR A 801 -18.17 8.75 30.34
CA THR A 801 -17.33 8.76 29.13
C THR A 801 -18.10 9.25 27.90
N ILE A 802 -17.53 9.05 26.70
CA ILE A 802 -18.06 9.44 25.40
C ILE A 802 -18.57 8.22 24.61
N PRO A 803 -19.57 8.40 23.72
CA PRO A 803 -20.09 7.32 22.88
C PRO A 803 -19.04 6.58 22.04
N TYR A 804 -17.98 7.28 21.62
CA TYR A 804 -16.85 6.66 20.90
C TYR A 804 -16.23 5.50 21.67
N GLU A 805 -16.07 5.61 22.98
CA GLU A 805 -15.43 4.57 23.80
C GLU A 805 -16.29 3.30 23.82
N ILE A 806 -17.62 3.44 23.89
CA ILE A 806 -18.54 2.31 23.91
C ILE A 806 -18.59 1.61 22.54
N LEU A 807 -18.63 2.37 21.45
CA LEU A 807 -18.66 1.79 20.10
C LEU A 807 -17.35 1.08 19.77
N THR A 808 -16.21 1.68 20.12
CA THR A 808 -14.89 1.10 19.85
C THR A 808 -14.51 -0.04 20.79
N SER A 809 -15.17 -0.19 21.95
CA SER A 809 -14.91 -1.31 22.85
C SER A 809 -15.48 -2.63 22.35
N VAL A 810 -16.43 -2.62 21.41
CA VAL A 810 -17.04 -3.85 20.87
C VAL A 810 -15.99 -4.70 20.15
N SER A 811 -15.61 -5.79 20.80
CA SER A 811 -14.51 -6.67 20.38
C SER A 811 -14.72 -7.24 18.98
N ASN A 812 -13.64 -7.52 18.26
CA ASN A 812 -13.66 -8.23 16.97
C ASN A 812 -14.25 -9.65 17.07
N ARG A 813 -14.38 -10.20 18.29
CA ARG A 813 -15.10 -11.46 18.56
C ARG A 813 -16.60 -11.35 18.32
N VAL A 814 -17.19 -10.16 18.41
CA VAL A 814 -18.61 -9.98 18.14
C VAL A 814 -18.86 -10.01 16.63
N LYS A 815 -19.80 -10.83 16.15
CA LYS A 815 -20.07 -10.88 14.71
C LYS A 815 -20.79 -9.62 14.25
N ARG A 816 -20.28 -8.96 13.22
CA ARG A 816 -20.97 -7.86 12.55
C ARG A 816 -21.97 -8.41 11.53
N VAL A 817 -23.18 -7.88 11.52
CA VAL A 817 -24.24 -8.19 10.54
C VAL A 817 -24.72 -6.90 9.91
N TYR A 818 -24.48 -6.73 8.62
CA TYR A 818 -24.85 -5.52 7.88
C TYR A 818 -26.18 -5.73 7.16
N TYR A 819 -27.04 -4.73 7.16
CA TYR A 819 -28.30 -4.76 6.41
C TYR A 819 -28.62 -3.42 5.76
N GLN A 820 -29.33 -3.51 4.63
CA GLN A 820 -29.95 -2.43 3.88
C GLN A 820 -31.40 -2.86 3.65
N ASN A 821 -32.35 -2.00 3.98
CA ASN A 821 -33.77 -2.24 3.71
C ASN A 821 -34.12 -1.96 2.25
#